data_AF-A0A1V4E7Q5-F1
#
_entry.id   AF-A0A1V4E7Q5-F1
#
_cell.length_a   1.000
_cell.length_b   1.000
_cell.length_c   1.000
_cell.angle_alpha   90.00
_cell.angle_beta   90.00
_cell.angle_gamma   90.00
#
_symmetry.space_group_name_H-M   'P 1'
#
loop_
_entity.id
_entity.type
_entity.pdbx_description
1 polymer ?
#
loop_
_entity_poly.entity_id
_entity_poly.type
_entity_poly.pdbx_seq_one_letter_code
_entity_poly.pdbx_strand_id
1 'polypeptide(L)'
;MTSPSPARRRFALFALAAAVVCVSFPLAESVLWTADGSVLTKLLVMVDRAVEPVAILVLALPLGVLIDRSRRRSVLVRSALLGAAALTSVAAAGALGAPTWPLLLAVMPASGVLAMVTGLAQDAYLPSVVRRARLLPANALLTLLPQIVVVPMMLTGTIWQGSAFLFAVGLALAVAAALFRGVSAVERQPPPGAGLCREAAEGIRFTIRHPVVRAIALYLVLSALFAEIADAAAGGAWETAFHALSGANSGFARWMMSAPAYIPSVLGALLAVLLHRRLGAFRLAWWALLASGPFTLLLALSGTGPGWIWYVLGAAVPATGTAIAAVSLLSHRQVVTPHRLLGRTGALLVVLTTLADGVGSLLEEPADRLAELGGVAPATLATVAALAAAVPLVRARRSAADHDAGPSQSGLPDHGDGTSLNDAADRPSAAGARAARRAGPPLAVLALLAALPAADLAHGRITTLGECAPRYDEAARVPTGERAFICGARSSGRFAAISDRDLLAYGRAMCEVYPGPHADERLITPICPPAAAKAQAEINAEEAEYQAREAANQKVCDHSRHHPLIKPVRVVRERMRTDYGVMESFEYGESLPEDPFDDGLLDRAQDDDLVAAAPGHLIILSHSDYDICVTAETYRTRPPVEVKGWHQVVEVGYRSLTGHIELMDPMAGEGLPNLAFRGKGHYRIRVHYRQPDWEAMTPQHLLIMVFPGEGDRVVEHRRPRRTTGASAGGA
;
A
#
# COMPACT_ATOMS: atom_id res chain seq x y z
N MET A 1 25.29 37.59 17.56
CA MET A 1 24.19 36.60 17.41
C MET A 1 23.22 36.81 18.56
N THR A 2 22.08 37.49 18.34
CA THR A 2 21.08 37.77 19.37
C THR A 2 20.37 36.48 19.79
N SER A 3 20.32 36.18 21.09
CA SER A 3 19.59 35.00 21.59
C SER A 3 18.13 35.02 21.13
N PRO A 4 17.55 33.88 20.69
CA PRO A 4 16.18 33.85 20.23
C PRO A 4 15.23 34.24 21.36
N SER A 5 14.28 35.13 21.08
CA SER A 5 13.22 35.51 22.03
C SER A 5 12.56 34.25 22.63
N PRO A 6 12.18 34.23 23.93
CA PRO A 6 11.70 33.04 24.62
C PRO A 6 10.57 32.29 23.89
N ALA A 7 9.69 33.01 23.20
CA ALA A 7 8.61 32.44 22.39
C ALA A 7 9.12 31.67 21.16
N ARG A 8 10.13 32.20 20.44
CA ARG A 8 10.76 31.51 19.30
C ARG A 8 11.47 30.24 19.74
N ARG A 9 12.17 30.27 20.88
CA ARG A 9 12.84 29.08 21.44
C ARG A 9 11.82 27.99 21.79
N ARG A 10 10.70 28.33 22.43
CA ARG A 10 9.64 27.36 22.78
C ARG A 10 9.00 26.75 21.53
N PHE A 11 8.71 27.56 20.52
CA PHE A 11 8.17 27.05 19.26
C PHE A 11 9.17 26.17 18.50
N ALA A 12 10.45 26.54 18.44
CA ALA A 12 11.48 25.72 17.79
C ALA A 12 11.63 24.34 18.46
N LEU A 13 11.64 24.29 19.81
CA LEU A 13 11.65 23.03 20.55
C LEU A 13 10.40 22.18 20.25
N PHE A 14 9.22 22.81 20.24
CA PHE A 14 7.96 22.12 19.91
C PHE A 14 7.97 21.58 18.47
N ALA A 15 8.39 22.40 17.51
CA ALA A 15 8.41 22.04 16.10
C ALA A 15 9.39 20.92 15.80
N LEU A 16 10.59 20.96 16.39
CA LEU A 16 11.58 19.88 16.27
C LEU A 16 11.06 18.57 16.87
N ALA A 17 10.50 18.62 18.08
CA ALA A 17 9.94 17.44 18.74
C ALA A 17 8.75 16.85 17.94
N ALA A 18 7.86 17.70 17.44
CA ALA A 18 6.72 17.29 16.64
C ALA A 18 7.14 16.65 15.32
N ALA A 19 8.13 17.21 14.63
CA ALA A 19 8.68 16.67 13.40
C ALA A 19 9.29 15.27 13.61
N VAL A 20 10.05 15.09 14.69
CA VAL A 20 10.63 13.78 15.05
C VAL A 20 9.51 12.76 15.26
N VAL A 21 8.53 13.04 16.11
CA VAL A 21 7.44 12.08 16.37
C VAL A 21 6.63 11.76 15.12
N CYS A 22 6.35 12.76 14.29
CA CYS A 22 5.56 12.59 13.06
C CYS A 22 6.22 11.63 12.06
N VAL A 23 7.55 11.57 12.06
CA VAL A 23 8.31 10.66 11.18
C VAL A 23 8.58 9.32 11.88
N SER A 24 8.77 9.31 13.20
CA SER A 24 9.16 8.10 13.94
C SER A 24 8.14 6.96 13.86
N PHE A 25 6.85 7.21 14.10
CA PHE A 25 5.86 6.13 14.08
C PHE A 25 5.68 5.50 12.68
N PRO A 26 5.48 6.28 11.59
CA PRO A 26 5.38 5.70 10.24
C PRO A 26 6.65 4.97 9.78
N LEU A 27 7.84 5.50 10.11
CA LEU A 27 9.09 4.80 9.77
C LEU A 27 9.25 3.50 10.56
N ALA A 28 8.84 3.47 11.83
CA ALA A 28 8.86 2.24 12.60
C ALA A 28 7.91 1.21 11.98
N GLU A 29 6.69 1.61 11.64
CA GLU A 29 5.68 0.76 11.01
C GLU A 29 6.20 0.08 9.73
N SER A 30 6.86 0.84 8.84
CA SER A 30 7.47 0.25 7.63
C SER A 30 8.48 -0.88 7.93
N VAL A 31 9.20 -0.80 9.05
CA VAL A 31 10.17 -1.83 9.47
C VAL A 31 9.50 -3.00 10.17
N LEU A 32 8.41 -2.73 10.89
CA LEU A 32 7.59 -3.77 11.55
C LEU A 32 6.91 -4.65 10.49
N TRP A 33 6.74 -4.15 9.26
CA TRP A 33 6.07 -4.85 8.15
C TRP A 33 7.03 -5.64 7.25
N THR A 34 8.34 -5.39 7.31
CA THR A 34 9.36 -6.06 6.46
C THR A 34 10.03 -7.27 7.13
N ALA A 35 9.39 -7.92 8.10
CA ALA A 35 9.86 -9.22 8.57
C ALA A 35 9.59 -10.26 7.48
N ASP A 36 10.57 -11.14 7.18
CA ASP A 36 10.56 -12.13 6.10
C ASP A 36 9.15 -12.65 5.76
N GLY A 37 8.81 -12.72 4.46
CA GLY A 37 7.47 -12.95 3.87
C GLY A 37 6.68 -14.21 4.29
N SER A 38 7.06 -14.80 5.42
CA SER A 38 6.34 -15.74 6.27
C SER A 38 4.86 -15.41 6.45
N VAL A 39 4.08 -16.47 6.68
CA VAL A 39 2.66 -16.42 7.04
C VAL A 39 2.44 -15.54 8.27
N LEU A 40 3.38 -15.56 9.22
CA LEU A 40 3.35 -14.75 10.43
C LEU A 40 3.36 -13.24 10.13
N THR A 41 4.18 -12.77 9.19
CA THR A 41 4.17 -11.35 8.77
C THR A 41 2.85 -10.96 8.12
N LYS A 42 2.28 -11.83 7.28
CA LYS A 42 0.96 -11.59 6.66
C LYS A 42 -0.13 -11.52 7.72
N LEU A 43 -0.12 -12.42 8.71
CA LEU A 43 -1.03 -12.39 9.85
C LEU A 43 -0.85 -11.13 10.69
N LEU A 44 0.38 -10.70 10.96
CA LEU A 44 0.66 -9.45 11.68
C LEU A 44 0.09 -8.24 10.94
N VAL A 45 0.25 -8.16 9.62
CA VAL A 45 -0.34 -7.10 8.79
C VAL A 45 -1.86 -7.14 8.84
N MET A 46 -2.48 -8.32 8.72
CA MET A 46 -3.94 -8.46 8.82
C MET A 46 -4.46 -8.08 10.22
N VAL A 47 -3.75 -8.49 11.27
CA VAL A 47 -4.06 -8.14 12.65
C VAL A 47 -3.95 -6.64 12.86
N ASP A 48 -2.89 -6.00 12.39
CA ASP A 48 -2.69 -4.56 12.53
C ASP A 48 -3.80 -3.77 11.80
N ARG A 49 -4.07 -4.13 10.53
CA ARG A 49 -5.16 -3.57 9.71
C ARG A 49 -6.54 -3.72 10.34
N ALA A 50 -6.74 -4.69 11.23
CA ALA A 50 -8.00 -4.90 11.94
C ALA A 50 -8.03 -4.30 13.35
N VAL A 51 -6.97 -4.52 14.15
CA VAL A 51 -6.90 -4.19 15.57
C VAL A 51 -6.64 -2.71 15.77
N GLU A 52 -5.76 -2.08 15.00
CA GLU A 52 -5.47 -0.66 15.16
C GLU A 52 -6.71 0.21 14.94
N PRO A 53 -7.46 0.09 13.82
CA PRO A 53 -8.66 0.91 13.60
C PRO A 53 -9.72 0.68 14.68
N VAL A 54 -9.91 -0.57 15.12
CA VAL A 54 -10.85 -0.90 16.20
C VAL A 54 -10.40 -0.29 17.53
N ALA A 55 -9.12 -0.36 17.86
CA ALA A 55 -8.55 0.26 19.05
C ALA A 55 -8.73 1.79 19.00
N ILE A 56 -8.50 2.42 17.86
CA ILE A 56 -8.75 3.86 17.64
C ILE A 56 -10.23 4.19 17.84
N LEU A 57 -11.15 3.45 17.23
CA LEU A 57 -12.60 3.67 17.36
C LEU A 57 -13.07 3.61 18.82
N VAL A 58 -12.54 2.67 19.60
CA VAL A 58 -12.90 2.48 21.01
C VAL A 58 -12.22 3.51 21.92
N LEU A 59 -10.95 3.80 21.69
CA LEU A 59 -10.11 4.56 22.63
C LEU A 59 -10.02 6.06 22.32
N ALA A 60 -10.26 6.50 21.08
CA ALA A 60 -10.08 7.90 20.68
C ALA A 60 -10.92 8.86 21.51
N LEU A 61 -12.23 8.60 21.69
CA LEU A 61 -13.12 9.48 22.47
C LEU A 61 -12.71 9.57 23.96
N PRO A 62 -12.50 8.45 24.69
CA PRO A 62 -11.97 8.49 26.05
C PRO A 62 -10.63 9.24 26.16
N LEU A 63 -9.69 8.97 25.24
CA LEU A 63 -8.37 9.60 25.24
C LEU A 63 -8.45 11.08 24.91
N GLY A 64 -9.35 11.51 24.01
CA GLY A 64 -9.62 12.92 23.73
C GLY A 64 -10.11 13.69 24.96
N VAL A 65 -10.96 13.06 25.78
CA VAL A 65 -11.39 13.63 27.06
C VAL A 65 -10.22 13.70 28.05
N LEU A 66 -9.40 12.66 28.15
CA LEU A 66 -8.22 12.62 29.03
C LEU A 66 -7.16 13.65 28.63
N ILE A 67 -7.00 13.92 27.32
CA ILE A 67 -6.11 14.96 26.80
C ILE A 67 -6.57 16.34 27.28
N ASP A 68 -7.86 16.64 27.19
CA ASP A 68 -8.41 17.93 27.66
C ASP A 68 -8.42 18.06 29.20
N ARG A 69 -8.32 16.95 29.94
CA ARG A 69 -8.19 16.91 31.42
C ARG A 69 -6.75 16.94 31.92
N SER A 70 -5.78 16.69 31.05
CA SER A 70 -4.37 16.57 31.41
C SER A 70 -3.61 17.83 31.02
N ARG A 71 -2.42 18.01 31.61
CA ARG A 71 -1.45 18.95 31.04
C ARG A 71 -0.99 18.39 29.69
N ARG A 72 -1.22 19.11 28.60
CA ARG A 72 -0.98 18.63 27.23
C ARG A 72 0.49 18.31 27.00
N ARG A 73 1.39 19.13 27.58
CA ARG A 73 2.82 18.83 27.64
C ARG A 73 3.12 17.47 28.27
N SER A 74 2.44 17.11 29.36
CA SER A 74 2.65 15.83 30.04
C SER A 74 2.18 14.65 29.20
N VAL A 75 1.10 14.81 28.43
CA VAL A 75 0.64 13.79 27.49
C VAL A 75 1.70 13.56 26.41
N LEU A 76 2.19 14.63 25.76
CA LEU A 76 3.23 14.55 24.72
C LEU A 76 4.52 13.87 25.20
N VAL A 77 4.96 14.18 26.41
CA VAL A 77 6.16 13.57 27.00
C VAL A 77 5.93 12.09 27.28
N ARG A 78 4.78 11.72 27.86
CA ARG A 78 4.47 10.32 28.21
C ARG A 78 4.27 9.46 26.98
N SER A 79 3.54 9.94 25.97
CA SER A 79 3.29 9.16 24.75
C SER A 79 4.58 8.94 23.96
N ALA A 80 5.45 9.95 23.86
CA ALA A 80 6.76 9.79 23.22
C ALA A 80 7.68 8.81 23.99
N LEU A 81 7.67 8.81 25.32
CA LEU A 81 8.43 7.84 26.12
C LEU A 81 7.87 6.42 26.01
N LEU A 82 6.55 6.26 25.97
CA LEU A 82 5.91 4.96 25.75
C LEU A 82 6.26 4.41 24.36
N GLY A 83 6.22 5.24 23.31
CA GLY A 83 6.66 4.86 21.98
C GLY A 83 8.15 4.49 21.93
N ALA A 84 9.00 5.28 22.60
CA ALA A 84 10.43 4.95 22.71
C ALA A 84 10.64 3.59 23.37
N ALA A 85 9.97 3.32 24.49
CA ALA A 85 10.07 2.03 25.19
C ALA A 85 9.57 0.86 24.34
N ALA A 86 8.44 1.04 23.64
CA ALA A 86 7.84 0.01 22.79
C ALA A 86 8.72 -0.35 21.58
N LEU A 87 9.32 0.64 20.91
CA LEU A 87 10.19 0.38 19.77
C LEU A 87 11.57 -0.15 20.17
N THR A 88 12.13 0.36 21.28
CA THR A 88 13.42 -0.14 21.79
C THR A 88 13.33 -1.54 22.37
N SER A 89 12.17 -1.95 22.91
CA SER A 89 12.01 -3.34 23.37
C SER A 89 12.02 -4.33 22.20
N VAL A 90 11.43 -3.99 21.05
CA VAL A 90 11.49 -4.83 19.83
C VAL A 90 12.92 -4.94 19.33
N ALA A 91 13.62 -3.81 19.25
CA ALA A 91 15.02 -3.79 18.85
C ALA A 91 15.91 -4.62 19.81
N ALA A 92 15.67 -4.53 21.12
CA ALA A 92 16.41 -5.30 22.13
C ALA A 92 16.13 -6.80 22.02
N ALA A 93 14.87 -7.20 21.83
CA ALA A 93 14.52 -8.61 21.61
C ALA A 93 15.24 -9.18 20.37
N GLY A 94 15.21 -8.44 19.25
CA GLY A 94 15.92 -8.83 18.03
C GLY A 94 17.44 -8.89 18.21
N ALA A 95 18.04 -7.95 18.96
CA ALA A 95 19.47 -7.96 19.25
C ALA A 95 19.91 -9.12 20.16
N LEU A 96 19.00 -9.60 21.02
CA LEU A 96 19.23 -10.75 21.91
C LEU A 96 18.92 -12.11 21.24
N GLY A 97 18.48 -12.11 19.97
CA GLY A 97 18.03 -13.32 19.28
C GLY A 97 16.74 -13.93 19.87
N ALA A 98 15.97 -13.14 20.62
CA ALA A 98 14.69 -13.57 21.17
C ALA A 98 13.56 -13.42 20.13
N PRO A 99 12.48 -14.23 20.21
CA PRO A 99 11.35 -14.10 19.29
C PRO A 99 10.71 -12.72 19.43
N THR A 100 10.72 -11.94 18.35
CA THR A 100 10.18 -10.58 18.31
C THR A 100 8.67 -10.56 18.09
N TRP A 101 8.11 -11.57 17.43
CA TRP A 101 6.71 -11.62 17.02
C TRP A 101 5.69 -11.42 18.16
N PRO A 102 5.87 -11.94 19.40
CA PRO A 102 4.88 -11.71 20.46
C PRO A 102 4.84 -10.23 20.87
N LEU A 103 5.99 -9.57 20.78
CA LEU A 103 6.11 -8.16 21.08
C LEU A 103 5.56 -7.31 19.94
N LEU A 104 5.75 -7.73 18.68
CA LEU A 104 5.19 -7.07 17.51
C LEU A 104 3.65 -7.03 17.55
N LEU A 105 2.99 -8.13 17.96
CA LEU A 105 1.53 -8.18 18.13
C LEU A 105 0.98 -7.10 19.06
N ALA A 106 1.74 -6.71 20.08
CA ALA A 106 1.34 -5.66 21.01
C ALA A 106 1.81 -4.27 20.54
N VAL A 107 3.04 -4.17 20.04
CA VAL A 107 3.71 -2.90 19.72
C VAL A 107 3.13 -2.25 18.47
N MET A 108 2.76 -3.02 17.45
CA MET A 108 2.18 -2.48 16.20
C MET A 108 0.89 -1.68 16.46
N PRO A 109 -0.21 -2.27 16.97
CA PRO A 109 -1.43 -1.52 17.22
C PRO A 109 -1.27 -0.46 18.33
N ALA A 110 -0.39 -0.71 19.31
CA ALA A 110 -0.09 0.30 20.33
C ALA A 110 0.62 1.53 19.73
N SER A 111 1.47 1.35 18.72
CA SER A 111 2.18 2.43 18.06
C SER A 111 1.21 3.37 17.32
N GLY A 112 0.19 2.82 16.64
CA GLY A 112 -0.90 3.57 16.03
C GLY A 112 -1.71 4.39 17.05
N VAL A 113 -2.11 3.75 18.16
CA VAL A 113 -2.81 4.46 19.26
C VAL A 113 -1.93 5.57 19.86
N LEU A 114 -0.63 5.33 20.05
CA LEU A 114 0.31 6.32 20.55
C LEU A 114 0.52 7.48 19.56
N ALA A 115 0.59 7.18 18.25
CA ALA A 115 0.67 8.18 17.19
C ALA A 115 -0.58 9.07 17.20
N MET A 116 -1.78 8.47 17.27
CA MET A 116 -3.05 9.20 17.40
C MET A 116 -3.07 10.11 18.64
N VAL A 117 -2.77 9.58 19.82
CA VAL A 117 -2.75 10.37 21.07
C VAL A 117 -1.78 11.53 20.98
N THR A 118 -0.60 11.28 20.42
CA THR A 118 0.44 12.30 20.29
C THR A 118 0.02 13.39 19.30
N GLY A 119 -0.54 13.02 18.15
CA GLY A 119 -1.08 13.96 17.17
C GLY A 119 -2.20 14.83 17.74
N LEU A 120 -3.19 14.23 18.41
CA LEU A 120 -4.27 14.97 19.08
C LEU A 120 -3.74 15.94 20.14
N ALA A 121 -2.75 15.51 20.94
CA ALA A 121 -2.13 16.35 21.95
C ALA A 121 -1.30 17.49 21.32
N GLN A 122 -0.62 17.26 20.19
CA GLN A 122 0.13 18.28 19.45
C GLN A 122 -0.82 19.36 18.90
N ASP A 123 -1.89 18.93 18.24
CA ASP A 123 -2.93 19.80 17.69
C ASP A 123 -3.58 20.67 18.77
N ALA A 124 -3.85 20.07 19.93
CA ALA A 124 -4.44 20.78 21.05
C ALA A 124 -3.42 21.69 21.77
N TYR A 125 -2.13 21.36 21.78
CA TYR A 125 -1.12 22.14 22.50
C TYR A 125 -0.61 23.34 21.70
N LEU A 126 -0.54 23.23 20.36
CA LEU A 126 0.00 24.27 19.48
C LEU A 126 -0.62 25.67 19.72
N PRO A 127 -1.95 25.84 19.91
CA PRO A 127 -2.54 27.15 20.17
C PRO A 127 -2.13 27.80 21.50
N SER A 128 -1.51 27.05 22.43
CA SER A 128 -0.87 27.58 23.63
C SER A 128 0.58 28.02 23.39
N VAL A 129 1.23 27.51 22.34
CA VAL A 129 2.64 27.76 22.00
C VAL A 129 2.78 28.96 21.06
N VAL A 130 1.86 29.10 20.10
CA VAL A 130 1.87 30.18 19.10
C VAL A 130 0.60 31.02 19.17
N ARG A 131 0.72 32.29 18.75
CA ARG A 131 -0.44 33.20 18.65
C ARG A 131 -1.39 32.70 17.55
N ARG A 132 -2.71 32.91 17.76
CA ARG A 132 -3.77 32.52 16.80
C ARG A 132 -3.49 32.93 15.35
N ALA A 133 -3.03 34.17 15.13
CA ALA A 133 -2.69 34.70 13.80
C ALA A 133 -1.50 34.00 13.11
N ARG A 134 -0.74 33.18 13.83
CA ARG A 134 0.41 32.42 13.32
C ARG A 134 0.14 30.91 13.27
N LEU A 135 -1.08 30.45 13.56
CA LEU A 135 -1.42 29.03 13.56
C LEU A 135 -1.22 28.38 12.19
N LEU A 136 -1.68 29.02 11.11
CA LEU A 136 -1.50 28.46 9.77
C LEU A 136 -0.03 28.36 9.35
N PRO A 137 0.79 29.43 9.45
CA PRO A 137 2.22 29.30 9.24
C PRO A 137 2.91 28.27 10.14
N ALA A 138 2.43 28.10 11.39
CA ALA A 138 2.98 27.11 12.30
C ALA A 138 2.63 25.68 11.87
N ASN A 139 1.36 25.38 11.57
CA ASN A 139 0.94 24.08 11.06
C ASN A 139 1.62 23.74 9.73
N ALA A 140 1.73 24.70 8.80
CA ALA A 140 2.45 24.50 7.55
C ALA A 140 3.92 24.13 7.79
N LEU A 141 4.59 24.77 8.76
CA LEU A 141 5.96 24.38 9.13
C LEU A 141 6.00 22.96 9.73
N LEU A 142 5.03 22.60 10.58
CA LEU A 142 4.94 21.25 11.15
C LEU A 142 4.71 20.17 10.08
N THR A 143 4.01 20.50 9.00
CA THR A 143 3.86 19.61 7.82
C THR A 143 5.14 19.52 7.00
N LEU A 144 5.90 20.61 6.88
CA LEU A 144 7.14 20.67 6.08
C LEU A 144 8.34 19.97 6.73
N LEU A 145 8.50 20.08 8.06
CA LEU A 145 9.69 19.56 8.74
C LEU A 145 9.89 18.03 8.56
N PRO A 146 8.85 17.18 8.68
CA PRO A 146 8.94 15.74 8.37
C PRO A 146 9.48 15.43 6.96
N GLN A 147 9.19 16.31 5.99
CA GLN A 147 9.56 16.10 4.58
C GLN A 147 11.07 16.17 4.34
N ILE A 148 11.85 16.73 5.28
CA ILE A 148 13.32 16.72 5.24
C ILE A 148 13.87 15.28 5.28
N VAL A 149 13.14 14.35 5.90
CA VAL A 149 13.51 12.93 5.96
C VAL A 149 12.75 12.13 4.90
N VAL A 150 11.43 12.34 4.79
CA VAL A 150 10.56 11.55 3.92
C VAL A 150 10.89 11.75 2.43
N VAL A 151 11.10 12.99 1.98
CA VAL A 151 11.35 13.26 0.56
C VAL A 151 12.65 12.59 0.09
N PRO A 152 13.82 12.79 0.74
CA PRO A 152 15.04 12.08 0.33
C PRO A 152 14.87 10.56 0.34
N MET A 153 14.25 10.00 1.38
CA MET A 153 14.01 8.55 1.49
C MET A 153 13.21 8.00 0.30
N MET A 154 12.13 8.70 -0.09
CA MET A 154 11.32 8.33 -1.26
C MET A 154 12.07 8.52 -2.58
N LEU A 155 12.87 9.58 -2.71
CA LEU A 155 13.63 9.88 -3.93
C LEU A 155 14.75 8.85 -4.19
N THR A 156 15.40 8.37 -3.13
CA THR A 156 16.47 7.38 -3.22
C THR A 156 15.96 5.94 -3.22
N GLY A 157 14.67 5.70 -2.93
CA GLY A 157 14.11 4.37 -2.75
C GLY A 157 14.74 3.61 -1.57
N THR A 158 15.40 4.32 -0.66
CA THR A 158 16.10 3.69 0.47
C THR A 158 15.09 3.32 1.54
N ILE A 159 14.92 2.03 1.79
CA ILE A 159 14.14 1.53 2.93
C ILE A 159 15.11 1.27 4.07
N TRP A 160 14.95 1.98 5.18
CA TRP A 160 15.74 1.76 6.39
C TRP A 160 15.08 0.67 7.24
N GLN A 161 15.83 -0.36 7.60
CA GLN A 161 15.30 -1.57 8.23
C GLN A 161 16.21 -2.15 9.32
N GLY A 162 15.68 -3.11 10.08
CA GLY A 162 16.41 -3.88 11.09
C GLY A 162 16.41 -3.28 12.51
N SER A 163 16.88 -4.08 13.46
CA SER A 163 16.86 -3.76 14.90
C SER A 163 17.62 -2.49 15.26
N ALA A 164 18.75 -2.21 14.61
CA ALA A 164 19.53 -1.00 14.84
C ALA A 164 18.76 0.26 14.44
N PHE A 165 17.99 0.19 13.36
CA PHE A 165 17.14 1.30 12.91
C PHE A 165 15.96 1.52 13.86
N LEU A 166 15.24 0.45 14.27
CA LEU A 166 14.18 0.54 15.28
C LEU A 166 14.67 1.14 16.60
N PHE A 167 15.89 0.79 17.02
CA PHE A 167 16.52 1.38 18.19
C PHE A 167 16.77 2.89 18.00
N ALA A 168 17.28 3.30 16.84
CA ALA A 168 17.51 4.71 16.53
C ALA A 168 16.20 5.51 16.52
N VAL A 169 15.11 4.94 15.99
CA VAL A 169 13.78 5.57 16.03
C VAL A 169 13.29 5.71 17.48
N GLY A 170 13.44 4.66 18.30
CA GLY A 170 13.10 4.72 19.71
C GLY A 170 13.91 5.78 20.49
N LEU A 171 15.20 5.90 20.20
CA LEU A 171 16.05 6.96 20.76
C LEU A 171 15.58 8.36 20.31
N ALA A 172 15.20 8.52 19.04
CA ALA A 172 14.67 9.78 18.53
C ALA A 172 13.39 10.20 19.26
N LEU A 173 12.48 9.24 19.55
CA LEU A 173 11.28 9.49 20.38
C LEU A 173 11.64 9.92 21.81
N ALA A 174 12.66 9.33 22.43
CA ALA A 174 13.13 9.75 23.75
C ALA A 174 13.70 11.18 23.72
N VAL A 175 14.43 11.55 22.66
CA VAL A 175 14.89 12.93 22.42
C VAL A 175 13.69 13.87 22.24
N ALA A 176 12.68 13.49 21.47
CA ALA A 176 11.45 14.28 21.31
C ALA A 176 10.73 14.51 22.65
N ALA A 177 10.67 13.50 23.52
CA ALA A 177 10.14 13.64 24.87
C ALA A 177 10.94 14.67 25.70
N ALA A 178 12.27 14.65 25.61
CA ALA A 178 13.12 15.65 26.27
C ALA A 178 12.88 17.07 25.72
N LEU A 179 12.70 17.21 24.40
CA LEU A 179 12.39 18.47 23.75
C LEU A 179 11.00 19.01 24.15
N PHE A 180 9.95 18.18 24.17
CA PHE A 180 8.62 18.56 24.66
C PHE A 180 8.65 18.98 26.13
N ARG A 181 9.46 18.31 26.94
CA ARG A 181 9.73 18.73 28.32
C ARG A 181 10.41 20.10 28.38
N GLY A 182 11.09 20.58 27.35
CA GLY A 182 11.61 21.95 27.28
C GLY A 182 10.58 23.03 26.92
N VAL A 183 9.39 22.66 26.42
CA VAL A 183 8.37 23.60 25.95
C VAL A 183 7.55 24.14 27.13
N SER A 184 7.95 25.28 27.68
CA SER A 184 7.22 25.95 28.76
C SER A 184 6.14 26.91 28.22
N ALA A 185 4.97 26.41 27.84
CA ALA A 185 3.79 27.25 27.57
C ALA A 185 2.90 27.35 28.82
N VAL A 186 2.17 28.47 28.97
CA VAL A 186 1.21 28.64 30.07
C VAL A 186 -0.04 27.82 29.74
N GLU A 187 -0.24 26.72 30.45
CA GLU A 187 -1.46 25.91 30.36
C GLU A 187 -2.41 26.32 31.49
N ARG A 188 -3.65 26.65 31.14
CA ARG A 188 -4.69 26.87 32.15
C ARG A 188 -5.05 25.52 32.77
N GLN A 189 -5.18 25.45 34.09
CA GLN A 189 -5.60 24.21 34.75
C GLN A 189 -6.93 23.72 34.17
N PRO A 190 -7.04 22.43 33.85
CA PRO A 190 -8.28 21.87 33.34
C PRO A 190 -9.37 21.96 34.42
N PRO A 191 -10.63 22.28 34.05
CA PRO A 191 -11.73 22.33 35.01
C PRO A 191 -11.97 20.94 35.62
N PRO A 192 -12.49 20.85 36.86
CA PRO A 192 -12.86 19.57 37.46
C PRO A 192 -13.86 18.83 36.57
N GLY A 193 -13.60 17.54 36.34
CA GLY A 193 -14.33 16.75 35.35
C GLY A 193 -15.71 16.30 35.83
N ALA A 194 -16.65 16.18 34.90
CA ALA A 194 -17.89 15.43 35.04
C ALA A 194 -17.66 13.94 34.66
N GLY A 195 -18.71 13.18 34.32
CA GLY A 195 -18.54 11.83 33.75
C GLY A 195 -17.95 11.85 32.33
N LEU A 196 -17.09 10.87 31.99
CA LEU A 196 -16.43 10.75 30.68
C LEU A 196 -17.42 10.83 29.51
N CYS A 197 -18.54 10.12 29.59
CA CYS A 197 -19.58 10.12 28.55
C CYS A 197 -20.21 11.51 28.34
N ARG A 198 -20.47 12.24 29.43
CA ARG A 198 -21.08 13.59 29.36
C ARG A 198 -20.12 14.59 28.71
N GLU A 199 -18.83 14.46 28.99
CA GLU A 199 -17.79 15.29 28.38
C GLU A 199 -17.57 14.96 26.91
N ALA A 200 -17.54 13.67 26.55
CA ALA A 200 -17.51 13.26 25.15
C ALA A 200 -18.74 13.80 24.38
N ALA A 201 -19.93 13.70 24.96
CA ALA A 201 -21.15 14.25 24.41
C ALA A 201 -21.11 15.78 24.24
N GLU A 202 -20.40 16.52 25.11
CA GLU A 202 -20.19 17.96 24.94
C GLU A 202 -19.40 18.26 23.65
N GLY A 203 -18.33 17.51 23.39
CA GLY A 203 -17.51 17.64 22.16
C GLY A 203 -18.30 17.29 20.90
N ILE A 204 -19.09 16.21 20.96
CA ILE A 204 -20.00 15.80 19.88
C ILE A 204 -21.04 16.88 19.60
N ARG A 205 -21.75 17.34 20.64
CA ARG A 205 -22.77 18.38 20.52
C ARG A 205 -22.20 19.68 19.95
N PHE A 206 -21.00 20.08 20.36
CA PHE A 206 -20.34 21.25 19.79
C PHE A 206 -20.05 21.08 18.30
N THR A 207 -19.45 19.94 17.91
CA THR A 207 -19.11 19.64 16.51
C THR A 207 -20.35 19.65 15.61
N ILE A 208 -21.46 19.06 16.06
CA ILE A 208 -22.71 18.99 15.30
C ILE A 208 -23.40 20.37 15.20
N ARG A 209 -23.32 21.19 16.25
CA ARG A 209 -24.04 22.48 16.29
C ARG A 209 -23.27 23.63 15.65
N HIS A 210 -21.95 23.61 15.71
CA HIS A 210 -21.15 24.69 15.14
C HIS A 210 -21.06 24.52 13.61
N PRO A 211 -21.60 25.45 12.81
CA PRO A 211 -21.78 25.25 11.37
C PRO A 211 -20.46 25.02 10.62
N VAL A 212 -19.41 25.75 11.00
CA VAL A 212 -18.07 25.62 10.39
C VAL A 212 -17.40 24.29 10.76
N VAL A 213 -17.38 23.91 12.04
CA VAL A 213 -16.76 22.66 12.49
C VAL A 213 -17.51 21.45 11.94
N ARG A 214 -18.84 21.50 11.86
CA ARG A 214 -19.66 20.49 11.18
C ARG A 214 -19.30 20.35 9.70
N ALA A 215 -19.09 21.47 8.99
CA ALA A 215 -18.71 21.43 7.59
C ALA A 215 -17.32 20.80 7.39
N ILE A 216 -16.37 21.09 8.29
CA ILE A 216 -15.05 20.44 8.32
C ILE A 216 -15.22 18.93 8.55
N ALA A 217 -16.02 18.54 9.55
CA ALA A 217 -16.28 17.12 9.86
C ALA A 217 -16.88 16.37 8.66
N LEU A 218 -17.90 16.95 8.03
CA LEU A 218 -18.53 16.36 6.84
C LEU A 218 -17.57 16.25 5.66
N TYR A 219 -16.74 17.27 5.42
CA TYR A 219 -15.71 17.20 4.40
C TYR A 219 -14.74 16.04 4.66
N LEU A 220 -14.19 15.95 5.88
CA LEU A 220 -13.23 14.91 6.25
C LEU A 220 -13.82 13.49 6.10
N VAL A 221 -15.08 13.30 6.51
CA VAL A 221 -15.80 12.02 6.36
C VAL A 221 -16.02 11.68 4.88
N LEU A 222 -16.48 12.65 4.08
CA LEU A 222 -16.73 12.41 2.65
C LEU A 222 -15.44 12.19 1.87
N SER A 223 -14.36 12.91 2.23
CA SER A 223 -13.06 12.71 1.58
C SER A 223 -12.45 11.36 1.92
N ALA A 224 -12.58 10.90 3.17
CA ALA A 224 -12.17 9.56 3.60
C ALA A 224 -12.95 8.46 2.85
N LEU A 225 -14.28 8.56 2.84
CA LEU A 225 -15.16 7.59 2.17
C LEU A 225 -14.89 7.45 0.66
N PHE A 226 -14.50 8.55 -0.01
CA PHE A 226 -14.25 8.56 -1.45
C PHE A 226 -12.76 8.48 -1.83
N ALA A 227 -11.86 8.32 -0.85
CA ALA A 227 -10.42 8.25 -1.10
C ALA A 227 -10.09 7.07 -2.03
N GLU A 228 -10.64 5.89 -1.75
CA GLU A 228 -10.42 4.67 -2.55
C GLU A 228 -10.79 4.84 -4.04
N ILE A 229 -11.83 5.61 -4.34
CA ILE A 229 -12.22 5.88 -5.74
C ILE A 229 -11.15 6.73 -6.45
N ALA A 230 -10.59 7.71 -5.75
CA ALA A 230 -9.54 8.55 -6.30
C ALA A 230 -8.21 7.79 -6.42
N ASP A 231 -7.90 6.93 -5.45
CA ASP A 231 -6.69 6.12 -5.43
C ASP A 231 -6.72 5.03 -6.50
N ALA A 232 -7.85 4.31 -6.68
CA ALA A 232 -8.03 3.36 -7.77
C ALA A 232 -7.88 4.03 -9.16
N ALA A 233 -8.48 5.21 -9.35
CA ALA A 233 -8.33 5.97 -10.60
C ALA A 233 -6.88 6.42 -10.84
N ALA A 234 -6.16 6.82 -9.79
CA ALA A 234 -4.75 7.19 -9.89
C ALA A 234 -3.85 5.98 -10.11
N GLY A 235 -4.14 4.84 -9.49
CA GLY A 235 -3.42 3.57 -9.64
C GLY A 235 -3.50 3.03 -11.05
N GLY A 236 -4.71 2.90 -11.61
CA GLY A 236 -4.87 2.47 -13.00
C GLY A 236 -4.22 3.42 -14.01
N ALA A 237 -4.25 4.73 -13.75
CA ALA A 237 -3.56 5.73 -14.57
C ALA A 237 -2.02 5.66 -14.42
N TRP A 238 -1.52 5.37 -13.22
CA TRP A 238 -0.10 5.14 -12.97
C TRP A 238 0.39 3.92 -13.76
N GLU A 239 -0.33 2.81 -13.67
CA GLU A 239 0.03 1.54 -14.31
C GLU A 239 0.02 1.69 -15.85
N THR A 240 -1.03 2.33 -16.38
CA THR A 240 -1.13 2.67 -17.81
C THR A 240 0.05 3.54 -18.27
N ALA A 241 0.38 4.60 -17.53
CA ALA A 241 1.49 5.49 -17.86
C ALA A 241 2.86 4.81 -17.70
N PHE A 242 3.00 3.91 -16.72
CA PHE A 242 4.22 3.19 -16.43
C PHE A 242 4.53 2.18 -17.53
N HIS A 243 3.54 1.40 -17.97
CA HIS A 243 3.71 0.47 -19.09
C HIS A 243 4.13 1.17 -20.40
N ALA A 244 3.58 2.35 -20.67
CA ALA A 244 3.99 3.16 -21.82
C ALA A 244 5.46 3.61 -21.73
N LEU A 245 5.99 3.79 -20.52
CA LEU A 245 7.38 4.17 -20.28
C LEU A 245 8.35 2.98 -20.27
N SER A 246 7.90 1.76 -19.97
CA SER A 246 8.76 0.57 -20.01
C SER A 246 9.29 0.25 -21.42
N GLY A 247 8.66 0.76 -22.47
CA GLY A 247 9.20 0.74 -23.84
C GLY A 247 10.18 1.88 -24.16
N ALA A 248 10.28 2.90 -23.31
CA ALA A 248 11.09 4.11 -23.50
C ALA A 248 12.06 4.33 -22.31
N ASN A 249 13.32 3.90 -22.46
CA ASN A 249 14.37 3.92 -21.44
C ASN A 249 14.77 5.33 -20.93
N SER A 250 13.92 6.03 -20.16
CA SER A 250 14.30 7.27 -19.47
C SER A 250 14.05 7.17 -17.95
N GLY A 251 15.13 6.93 -17.19
CA GLY A 251 15.06 6.90 -15.72
C GLY A 251 14.48 8.17 -15.10
N PHE A 252 14.59 9.32 -15.79
CA PHE A 252 13.99 10.59 -15.40
C PHE A 252 12.45 10.57 -15.40
N ALA A 253 11.80 9.97 -16.40
CA ALA A 253 10.34 9.92 -16.44
C ALA A 253 9.79 9.02 -15.32
N ARG A 254 10.43 7.87 -15.08
CA ARG A 254 10.11 7.01 -13.91
C ARG A 254 10.27 7.75 -12.59
N TRP A 255 11.34 8.54 -12.46
CA TRP A 255 11.57 9.37 -11.28
C TRP A 255 10.51 10.48 -11.14
N MET A 256 10.07 11.10 -12.24
CA MET A 256 8.98 12.09 -12.19
C MET A 256 7.62 11.49 -11.85
N MET A 257 7.38 10.21 -12.15
CA MET A 257 6.13 9.55 -11.77
C MET A 257 5.96 9.35 -10.26
N SER A 258 7.02 9.41 -9.45
CA SER A 258 6.87 9.39 -7.98
C SER A 258 6.55 10.77 -7.40
N ALA A 259 6.61 11.84 -8.21
CA ALA A 259 6.32 13.21 -7.78
C ALA A 259 4.99 13.41 -7.02
N PRO A 260 3.86 12.77 -7.40
CA PRO A 260 2.62 12.89 -6.66
C PRO A 260 2.72 12.44 -5.20
N ALA A 261 3.66 11.55 -4.85
CA ALA A 261 3.82 11.06 -3.48
C ALA A 261 4.46 12.08 -2.52
N TYR A 262 5.28 13.01 -3.01
CA TYR A 262 6.07 13.89 -2.15
C TYR A 262 5.95 15.40 -2.43
N ILE A 263 5.62 15.81 -3.67
CA ILE A 263 5.45 17.23 -4.01
C ILE A 263 4.26 17.88 -3.27
N PRO A 264 3.07 17.24 -3.18
CA PRO A 264 1.87 17.88 -2.62
C PRO A 264 2.04 18.42 -1.20
N SER A 265 2.71 17.67 -0.33
CA SER A 265 2.94 18.05 1.07
C SER A 265 3.81 19.31 1.18
N VAL A 266 4.84 19.43 0.33
CA VAL A 266 5.75 20.59 0.33
C VAL A 266 5.09 21.79 -0.33
N LEU A 267 4.57 21.61 -1.55
CA LEU A 267 3.98 22.68 -2.33
C LEU A 267 2.70 23.20 -1.66
N GLY A 268 1.87 22.31 -1.13
CA GLY A 268 0.62 22.67 -0.46
C GLY A 268 0.86 23.49 0.81
N ALA A 269 1.82 23.11 1.66
CA ALA A 269 2.18 23.89 2.83
C ALA A 269 2.73 25.27 2.47
N LEU A 270 3.59 25.36 1.44
CA LEU A 270 4.12 26.64 0.96
C LEU A 270 3.01 27.55 0.43
N LEU A 271 2.16 27.04 -0.46
CA LEU A 271 1.04 27.79 -1.03
C LEU A 271 0.04 28.21 0.05
N ALA A 272 -0.19 27.37 1.07
CA ALA A 272 -1.01 27.74 2.22
C ALA A 272 -0.43 28.99 2.93
N VAL A 273 0.88 29.02 3.20
CA VAL A 273 1.53 30.18 3.82
C VAL A 273 1.47 31.44 2.95
N LEU A 274 1.63 31.30 1.64
CA LEU A 274 1.63 32.44 0.73
C LEU A 274 0.22 33.03 0.53
N LEU A 275 -0.79 32.18 0.42
CA LEU A 275 -2.13 32.59 0.01
C LEU A 275 -3.07 32.89 1.18
N HIS A 276 -2.86 32.30 2.37
CA HIS A 276 -3.81 32.47 3.49
C HIS A 276 -3.93 33.92 3.96
N ARG A 277 -2.87 34.74 3.82
CA ARG A 277 -2.90 36.15 4.23
C ARG A 277 -3.87 36.99 3.40
N ARG A 278 -4.09 36.59 2.13
CA ARG A 278 -4.98 37.29 1.20
C ARG A 278 -6.38 36.73 1.24
N LEU A 279 -6.51 35.40 1.28
CA LEU A 279 -7.79 34.72 1.13
C LEU A 279 -8.42 34.35 2.49
N GLY A 280 -7.66 34.26 3.56
CA GLY A 280 -8.11 33.66 4.83
C GLY A 280 -8.11 32.12 4.75
N ALA A 281 -7.93 31.45 5.90
CA ALA A 281 -7.71 30.01 5.94
C ALA A 281 -8.92 29.20 5.41
N PHE A 282 -10.12 29.49 5.89
CA PHE A 282 -11.31 28.73 5.49
C PHE A 282 -11.65 28.89 4.01
N ARG A 283 -11.53 30.11 3.47
CA ARG A 283 -11.77 30.36 2.03
C ARG A 283 -10.72 29.72 1.15
N LEU A 284 -9.45 29.79 1.56
CA LEU A 284 -8.37 29.14 0.84
C LEU A 284 -8.61 27.63 0.70
N ALA A 285 -9.09 26.97 1.76
CA ALA A 285 -9.32 25.52 1.74
C ALA A 285 -10.30 25.09 0.65
N TRP A 286 -11.53 25.64 0.63
CA TRP A 286 -12.51 25.21 -0.38
C TRP A 286 -12.17 25.71 -1.79
N TRP A 287 -11.51 26.87 -1.93
CA TRP A 287 -11.01 27.30 -3.24
C TRP A 287 -9.96 26.35 -3.80
N ALA A 288 -9.02 25.90 -2.95
CA ALA A 288 -8.00 24.95 -3.36
C ALA A 288 -8.64 23.65 -3.88
N LEU A 289 -9.59 23.09 -3.16
CA LEU A 289 -10.31 21.86 -3.56
C LEU A 289 -11.10 22.02 -4.86
N LEU A 290 -11.85 23.12 -5.02
CA LEU A 290 -12.63 23.34 -6.24
C LEU A 290 -11.75 23.64 -7.46
N ALA A 291 -10.62 24.31 -7.27
CA ALA A 291 -9.71 24.65 -8.35
C ALA A 291 -8.83 23.46 -8.77
N SER A 292 -8.42 22.62 -7.82
CA SER A 292 -7.55 21.47 -8.10
C SER A 292 -8.32 20.22 -8.51
N GLY A 293 -9.51 19.97 -7.95
CA GLY A 293 -10.30 18.75 -8.17
C GLY A 293 -10.53 18.39 -9.65
N PRO A 294 -10.88 19.34 -10.55
CA PRO A 294 -11.07 19.04 -11.96
C PRO A 294 -9.84 18.49 -12.69
N PHE A 295 -8.63 18.71 -12.16
CA PHE A 295 -7.40 18.16 -12.75
C PHE A 295 -7.34 16.63 -12.64
N THR A 296 -8.10 16.00 -11.74
CA THR A 296 -8.23 14.54 -11.68
C THR A 296 -8.72 13.94 -13.00
N LEU A 297 -9.47 14.69 -13.82
CA LEU A 297 -9.87 14.27 -15.17
C LEU A 297 -8.68 13.98 -16.11
N LEU A 298 -7.51 14.59 -15.85
CA LEU A 298 -6.30 14.34 -16.65
C LEU A 298 -5.79 12.90 -16.49
N LEU A 299 -6.17 12.19 -15.43
CA LEU A 299 -5.82 10.77 -15.26
C LEU A 299 -6.36 9.90 -16.42
N ALA A 300 -7.49 10.28 -17.02
CA ALA A 300 -8.05 9.59 -18.18
C ALA A 300 -7.19 9.71 -19.45
N LEU A 301 -6.27 10.67 -19.49
CA LEU A 301 -5.35 10.90 -20.62
C LEU A 301 -4.01 10.17 -20.44
N SER A 302 -3.83 9.43 -19.34
CA SER A 302 -2.60 8.69 -19.03
C SER A 302 -2.20 7.66 -20.08
N GLY A 303 -3.15 7.14 -20.86
CA GLY A 303 -2.90 6.24 -22.00
C GLY A 303 -2.53 6.93 -23.31
N THR A 304 -2.45 8.27 -23.36
CA THR A 304 -2.24 9.03 -24.60
C THR A 304 -0.95 9.85 -24.57
N GLY A 305 -0.20 9.85 -25.68
CA GLY A 305 1.01 10.66 -25.85
C GLY A 305 2.03 10.44 -24.71
N PRO A 306 2.66 11.51 -24.15
CA PRO A 306 3.50 11.38 -22.96
C PRO A 306 2.63 11.18 -21.70
N GLY A 307 2.00 10.02 -21.60
CA GLY A 307 0.99 9.66 -20.60
C GLY A 307 1.37 9.96 -19.15
N TRP A 308 2.65 9.82 -18.82
CA TRP A 308 3.20 10.14 -17.50
C TRP A 308 3.00 11.60 -17.08
N ILE A 309 3.01 12.55 -18.03
CA ILE A 309 2.77 13.98 -17.73
C ILE A 309 1.34 14.16 -17.23
N TRP A 310 0.38 13.52 -17.92
CA TRP A 310 -1.03 13.59 -17.57
C TRP A 310 -1.32 12.93 -16.23
N TYR A 311 -0.70 11.78 -15.98
CA TYR A 311 -0.74 11.13 -14.66
C TYR A 311 -0.19 12.07 -13.57
N VAL A 312 1.01 12.61 -13.75
CA VAL A 312 1.65 13.50 -12.75
C VAL A 312 0.78 14.72 -12.47
N LEU A 313 0.26 15.40 -13.50
CA LEU A 313 -0.62 16.56 -13.32
C LEU A 313 -1.96 16.17 -12.67
N GLY A 314 -2.55 15.06 -13.12
CA GLY A 314 -3.84 14.56 -12.64
C GLY A 314 -3.81 14.04 -11.21
N ALA A 315 -2.66 13.58 -10.72
CA ALA A 315 -2.48 13.14 -9.33
C ALA A 315 -1.93 14.26 -8.43
N ALA A 316 -0.88 14.96 -8.84
CA ALA A 316 -0.18 15.91 -7.98
C ALA A 316 -0.97 17.21 -7.74
N VAL A 317 -1.72 17.71 -8.74
CA VAL A 317 -2.48 18.97 -8.58
C VAL A 317 -3.64 18.80 -7.59
N PRO A 318 -4.53 17.79 -7.72
CA PRO A 318 -5.57 17.53 -6.73
C PRO A 318 -5.01 17.28 -5.33
N ALA A 319 -3.97 16.43 -5.21
CA ALA A 319 -3.32 16.16 -3.94
C ALA A 319 -2.75 17.43 -3.28
N THR A 320 -2.18 18.35 -4.07
CA THR A 320 -1.70 19.65 -3.56
C THR A 320 -2.85 20.48 -3.02
N GLY A 321 -4.00 20.51 -3.70
CA GLY A 321 -5.20 21.19 -3.21
C GLY A 321 -5.72 20.59 -1.90
N THR A 322 -5.73 19.26 -1.78
CA THR A 322 -6.07 18.55 -0.54
C THR A 322 -5.10 18.89 0.59
N ALA A 323 -3.79 18.98 0.32
CA ALA A 323 -2.79 19.38 1.31
C ALA A 323 -2.99 20.84 1.78
N ILE A 324 -3.30 21.78 0.87
CA ILE A 324 -3.64 23.17 1.23
C ILE A 324 -4.88 23.18 2.14
N ALA A 325 -5.91 22.42 1.78
CA ALA A 325 -7.15 22.33 2.54
C ALA A 325 -6.92 21.72 3.93
N ALA A 326 -6.15 20.64 4.04
CA ALA A 326 -5.84 19.98 5.31
C ALA A 326 -5.22 20.96 6.33
N VAL A 327 -4.13 21.64 5.95
CA VAL A 327 -3.44 22.62 6.81
C VAL A 327 -4.36 23.80 7.15
N SER A 328 -5.14 24.28 6.17
CA SER A 328 -6.01 25.45 6.34
C SER A 328 -7.20 25.16 7.24
N LEU A 329 -7.88 24.02 7.07
CA LEU A 329 -9.02 23.60 7.88
C LEU A 329 -8.59 23.23 9.30
N LEU A 330 -7.44 22.56 9.48
CA LEU A 330 -6.86 22.30 10.79
C LEU A 330 -6.62 23.62 11.55
N SER A 331 -5.96 24.58 10.90
CA SER A 331 -5.65 25.88 11.48
C SER A 331 -6.91 26.67 11.84
N HIS A 332 -7.93 26.63 10.98
CA HIS A 332 -9.20 27.31 11.25
C HIS A 332 -9.98 26.63 12.39
N ARG A 333 -9.98 25.28 12.44
CA ARG A 333 -10.56 24.50 13.55
C ARG A 333 -9.93 24.87 14.89
N GLN A 334 -8.61 25.01 14.95
CA GLN A 334 -7.89 25.41 16.16
C GLN A 334 -8.24 26.83 16.64
N VAL A 335 -8.63 27.73 15.74
CA VAL A 335 -9.06 29.09 16.08
C VAL A 335 -10.49 29.11 16.63
N VAL A 336 -11.39 28.40 15.96
CA VAL A 336 -12.84 28.43 16.24
C VAL A 336 -13.22 27.57 17.45
N THR A 337 -12.48 26.49 17.70
CA THR A 337 -12.80 25.55 18.77
C THR A 337 -12.36 26.10 20.13
N PRO A 338 -13.25 26.12 21.15
CA PRO A 338 -12.88 26.50 22.50
C PRO A 338 -11.73 25.65 23.04
N HIS A 339 -10.79 26.27 23.75
CA HIS A 339 -9.55 25.60 24.18
C HIS A 339 -9.81 24.30 24.95
N ARG A 340 -10.87 24.23 25.76
CA ARG A 340 -11.24 23.04 26.56
C ARG A 340 -11.86 21.87 25.78
N LEU A 341 -12.12 22.05 24.48
CA LEU A 341 -12.78 21.05 23.62
C LEU A 341 -11.87 20.57 22.47
N LEU A 342 -10.62 21.05 22.40
CA LEU A 342 -9.74 20.74 21.27
C LEU A 342 -9.42 19.23 21.19
N GLY A 343 -9.13 18.58 22.32
CA GLY A 343 -8.88 17.14 22.35
C GLY A 343 -10.12 16.33 21.99
N ARG A 344 -11.28 16.67 22.56
CA ARG A 344 -12.55 15.95 22.32
C ARG A 344 -13.05 16.09 20.88
N THR A 345 -12.98 17.29 20.31
CA THR A 345 -13.38 17.53 18.92
C THR A 345 -12.42 16.88 17.94
N GLY A 346 -11.12 16.91 18.22
CA GLY A 346 -10.11 16.18 17.44
C GLY A 346 -10.36 14.67 17.45
N ALA A 347 -10.57 14.10 18.63
CA ALA A 347 -10.85 12.67 18.80
C ALA A 347 -12.11 12.22 18.07
N LEU A 348 -13.18 13.02 18.10
CA LEU A 348 -14.39 12.71 17.33
C LEU A 348 -14.11 12.69 15.82
N LEU A 349 -13.33 13.64 15.32
CA LEU A 349 -12.98 13.65 13.90
C LEU A 349 -12.16 12.42 13.52
N VAL A 350 -11.22 11.98 14.37
CA VAL A 350 -10.48 10.73 14.18
C VAL A 350 -11.43 9.53 14.12
N VAL A 351 -12.36 9.38 15.07
CA VAL A 351 -13.35 8.28 15.03
C VAL A 351 -14.16 8.30 13.74
N LEU A 352 -14.61 9.49 13.32
CA LEU A 352 -15.43 9.63 12.12
C LEU A 352 -14.64 9.33 10.84
N THR A 353 -13.37 9.73 10.75
CA THR A 353 -12.53 9.43 9.59
C THR A 353 -12.13 7.96 9.57
N THR A 354 -11.70 7.38 10.69
CA THR A 354 -11.35 5.94 10.78
C THR A 354 -12.55 5.06 10.42
N LEU A 355 -13.76 5.43 10.85
CA LEU A 355 -14.99 4.73 10.43
C LEU A 355 -15.25 4.91 8.93
N ALA A 356 -15.05 6.12 8.40
CA ALA A 356 -15.27 6.39 6.98
C ALA A 356 -14.25 5.67 6.09
N ASP A 357 -12.98 5.59 6.49
CA ASP A 357 -11.94 4.82 5.81
C ASP A 357 -12.29 3.33 5.79
N GLY A 358 -12.68 2.75 6.94
CA GLY A 358 -13.08 1.34 7.01
C GLY A 358 -14.37 1.01 6.26
N VAL A 359 -15.26 1.98 6.03
CA VAL A 359 -16.41 1.81 5.13
C VAL A 359 -15.99 2.04 3.67
N GLY A 360 -15.08 2.98 3.43
CA GLY A 360 -14.50 3.29 2.13
C GLY A 360 -13.76 2.10 1.53
N SER A 361 -13.02 1.34 2.33
CA SER A 361 -12.31 0.13 1.89
C SER A 361 -13.23 -0.96 1.34
N LEU A 362 -14.53 -0.95 1.69
CA LEU A 362 -15.52 -1.83 1.05
C LEU A 362 -15.82 -1.44 -0.40
N LEU A 363 -15.43 -0.22 -0.80
CA LEU A 363 -15.53 0.31 -2.16
C LEU A 363 -14.25 0.09 -2.97
N GLU A 364 -13.18 -0.44 -2.39
CA GLU A 364 -11.90 -0.72 -3.06
C GLU A 364 -12.11 -1.64 -4.27
N GLU A 365 -12.62 -2.86 -4.06
CA GLU A 365 -12.84 -3.83 -5.13
C GLU A 365 -13.75 -3.31 -6.27
N PRO A 366 -14.92 -2.68 -6.02
CA PRO A 366 -15.70 -2.10 -7.12
C PRO A 366 -15.05 -0.87 -7.77
N ALA A 367 -14.24 -0.09 -7.04
CA ALA A 367 -13.48 1.02 -7.60
C ALA A 367 -12.35 0.53 -8.51
N ASP A 368 -11.65 -0.54 -8.13
CA ASP A 368 -10.61 -1.18 -8.94
C ASP A 368 -11.20 -1.77 -10.22
N ARG A 369 -12.31 -2.53 -10.12
CA ARG A 369 -13.03 -3.01 -11.30
C ARG A 369 -13.49 -1.87 -12.21
N LEU A 370 -13.89 -0.73 -11.64
CA LEU A 370 -14.24 0.45 -12.42
C LEU A 370 -12.99 1.05 -13.10
N ALA A 371 -11.85 1.11 -12.41
CA ALA A 371 -10.58 1.57 -12.95
C ALA A 371 -10.07 0.68 -14.09
N GLU A 372 -10.24 -0.64 -13.99
CA GLU A 372 -9.93 -1.63 -15.03
C GLU A 372 -10.72 -1.42 -16.32
N LEU A 373 -11.96 -0.90 -16.25
CA LEU A 373 -12.74 -0.54 -17.45
C LEU A 373 -12.05 0.55 -18.28
N GLY A 374 -11.15 1.32 -17.66
CA GLY A 374 -10.36 2.36 -18.30
C GLY A 374 -11.19 3.55 -18.79
N GLY A 375 -10.52 4.43 -19.52
CA GLY A 375 -11.13 5.62 -20.11
C GLY A 375 -11.47 6.72 -19.09
N VAL A 376 -12.53 7.47 -19.38
CA VAL A 376 -12.84 8.73 -18.66
C VAL A 376 -13.68 8.50 -17.40
N ALA A 377 -14.38 7.36 -17.30
CA ALA A 377 -15.33 7.09 -16.22
C ALA A 377 -14.71 7.13 -14.81
N PRO A 378 -13.58 6.43 -14.52
CA PRO A 378 -12.98 6.44 -13.18
C PRO A 378 -12.55 7.84 -12.75
N ALA A 379 -11.87 8.55 -13.64
CA ALA A 379 -11.42 9.92 -13.40
C ALA A 379 -12.59 10.89 -13.19
N THR A 380 -13.71 10.73 -13.91
CA THR A 380 -14.91 11.55 -13.69
C THR A 380 -15.58 11.26 -12.36
N LEU A 381 -15.70 9.99 -11.97
CA LEU A 381 -16.29 9.63 -10.69
C LEU A 381 -15.44 10.19 -9.54
N ALA A 382 -14.12 10.01 -9.58
CA ALA A 382 -13.19 10.57 -8.60
C ALA A 382 -13.30 12.10 -8.52
N THR A 383 -13.38 12.77 -9.68
CA THR A 383 -13.57 14.23 -9.73
C THR A 383 -14.89 14.66 -9.08
N VAL A 384 -15.99 13.97 -9.40
CA VAL A 384 -17.32 14.26 -8.83
C VAL A 384 -17.33 14.01 -7.33
N ALA A 385 -16.73 12.92 -6.86
CA ALA A 385 -16.60 12.60 -5.43
C ALA A 385 -15.82 13.68 -4.68
N ALA A 386 -14.66 14.10 -5.19
CA ALA A 386 -13.84 15.15 -4.60
C ALA A 386 -14.59 16.50 -4.51
N LEU A 387 -15.27 16.89 -5.59
CA LEU A 387 -16.07 18.12 -5.61
C LEU A 387 -17.29 18.03 -4.68
N ALA A 388 -17.94 16.86 -4.61
CA ALA A 388 -19.06 16.61 -3.70
C ALA A 388 -18.62 16.71 -2.23
N ALA A 389 -17.44 16.18 -1.88
CA ALA A 389 -16.86 16.28 -0.54
C ALA A 389 -16.64 17.75 -0.13
N ALA A 390 -16.31 18.65 -1.06
CA ALA A 390 -16.08 20.07 -0.78
C ALA A 390 -17.38 20.90 -0.55
N VAL A 391 -18.55 20.39 -0.95
CA VAL A 391 -19.85 21.12 -0.87
C VAL A 391 -20.20 21.63 0.54
N PRO A 392 -20.02 20.86 1.64
CA PRO A 392 -20.30 21.34 3.00
C PRO A 392 -19.51 22.61 3.36
N LEU A 393 -18.24 22.69 2.95
CA LEU A 393 -17.38 23.86 3.20
C LEU A 393 -17.91 25.10 2.48
N VAL A 394 -18.28 24.95 1.21
CA VAL A 394 -18.86 26.04 0.41
C VAL A 394 -20.18 26.52 1.02
N ARG A 395 -21.02 25.62 1.53
CA ARG A 395 -22.28 25.97 2.21
C ARG A 395 -22.04 26.74 3.51
N ALA A 396 -20.98 26.42 4.25
CA ALA A 396 -20.63 27.10 5.51
C ALA A 396 -19.89 28.44 5.33
N ARG A 397 -19.63 28.88 4.09
CA ARG A 397 -18.84 30.10 3.79
C ARG A 397 -19.33 31.38 4.48
N ARG A 398 -20.65 31.55 4.64
CA ARG A 398 -21.22 32.75 5.28
C ARG A 398 -20.95 32.74 6.78
N SER A 399 -21.20 31.61 7.45
CA SER A 399 -20.96 31.45 8.88
C SER A 399 -19.48 31.56 9.25
N ALA A 400 -18.57 31.21 8.34
CA ALA A 400 -17.13 31.43 8.51
C ALA A 400 -16.75 32.92 8.37
N ALA A 401 -17.32 33.62 7.38
CA ALA A 401 -17.08 35.05 7.18
C ALA A 401 -17.54 35.90 8.38
N ASP A 402 -18.67 35.55 9.01
CA ASP A 402 -19.18 36.24 10.20
C ASP A 402 -18.22 36.13 11.40
N HIS A 403 -17.45 35.04 11.49
CA HIS A 403 -16.44 34.85 12.54
C HIS A 403 -15.14 35.60 12.27
N ASP A 404 -14.74 35.74 11.01
CA ASP A 404 -13.60 36.55 10.62
C ASP A 404 -13.89 38.07 10.77
N ALA A 405 -15.18 38.46 10.85
CA ALA A 405 -15.64 39.85 10.83
C ALA A 405 -15.99 40.49 12.20
N GLY A 406 -15.93 39.77 13.34
CA GLY A 406 -16.39 40.31 14.64
C GLY A 406 -15.31 40.47 15.73
N PRO A 407 -15.46 41.44 16.66
CA PRO A 407 -15.77 42.86 16.48
C PRO A 407 -14.47 43.70 16.43
N SER A 408 -14.39 44.63 15.48
CA SER A 408 -13.51 45.79 15.60
C SER A 408 -13.84 46.55 16.88
N GLN A 409 -12.80 46.92 17.63
CA GLN A 409 -12.83 47.75 18.83
C GLN A 409 -13.88 48.86 18.74
N SER A 410 -14.99 48.72 19.46
CA SER A 410 -15.92 49.80 19.74
C SER A 410 -15.96 50.02 21.25
N GLY A 411 -15.39 51.15 21.69
CA GLY A 411 -15.74 51.84 22.93
C GLY A 411 -15.10 51.34 24.22
N LEU A 412 -13.91 51.87 24.56
CA LEU A 412 -13.69 52.32 25.94
C LEU A 412 -14.49 53.63 26.10
N PRO A 413 -15.22 53.87 27.22
CA PRO A 413 -15.73 55.20 27.50
C PRO A 413 -14.58 56.07 28.00
N ASP A 414 -14.22 57.08 27.21
CA ASP A 414 -13.40 58.21 27.64
C ASP A 414 -14.32 59.30 28.19
N HIS A 415 -13.90 59.90 29.29
CA HIS A 415 -14.56 61.05 29.92
C HIS A 415 -14.24 62.31 29.12
N GLY A 416 -15.23 63.16 28.84
CA GLY A 416 -14.97 64.56 28.47
C GLY A 416 -16.04 65.23 27.63
N ASP A 417 -16.66 66.24 28.23
CA ASP A 417 -17.55 67.30 27.72
C ASP A 417 -17.40 67.74 26.24
N GLY A 418 -18.53 68.15 25.65
CA GLY A 418 -18.54 68.98 24.45
C GLY A 418 -19.90 69.07 23.75
N THR A 419 -20.65 70.12 24.07
CA THR A 419 -21.91 70.61 23.51
C THR A 419 -21.93 70.86 21.99
N SER A 420 -23.09 70.63 21.34
CA SER A 420 -23.69 71.37 20.18
C SER A 420 -24.51 70.39 19.30
N LEU A 421 -25.85 70.33 19.40
CA LEU A 421 -26.89 71.12 18.69
C LEU A 421 -27.00 70.87 17.16
N ASN A 422 -28.21 70.40 16.77
CA ASN A 422 -28.93 70.51 15.48
C ASN A 422 -28.40 69.71 14.26
N ASP A 423 -29.18 69.06 13.37
CA ASP A 423 -30.60 69.20 12.99
C ASP A 423 -31.20 67.90 12.40
N ALA A 424 -32.52 67.80 12.58
CA ALA A 424 -33.59 67.18 11.78
C ALA A 424 -33.30 66.27 10.56
N ALA A 425 -33.98 65.12 10.47
CA ALA A 425 -35.22 64.98 9.67
C ALA A 425 -35.64 63.51 9.43
N ASP A 426 -36.91 63.26 9.79
CA ASP A 426 -37.91 62.32 9.32
C ASP A 426 -37.62 61.13 8.37
N ARG A 427 -38.25 60.01 8.73
CA ARG A 427 -38.55 58.81 7.90
C ARG A 427 -39.78 59.11 6.98
N PRO A 428 -40.13 58.26 5.97
CA PRO A 428 -40.90 57.04 6.26
C PRO A 428 -40.66 55.84 5.33
N SER A 429 -41.27 54.73 5.76
CA SER A 429 -41.32 53.35 5.27
C SER A 429 -41.97 53.09 3.90
N ALA A 430 -41.54 52.02 3.23
CA ALA A 430 -42.37 51.09 2.41
C ALA A 430 -41.58 49.77 2.24
N ALA A 431 -41.97 48.62 2.80
CA ALA A 431 -43.05 47.72 2.40
C ALA A 431 -42.76 46.89 1.11
N GLY A 432 -42.76 45.56 1.26
CA GLY A 432 -42.80 44.54 0.18
C GLY A 432 -41.41 44.11 -0.32
N ALA A 433 -41.08 42.84 -0.55
CA ALA A 433 -41.90 41.65 -0.67
C ALA A 433 -41.05 40.39 -0.40
N ARG A 434 -41.75 39.35 0.04
CA ARG A 434 -41.29 37.96 0.06
C ARG A 434 -40.79 37.56 -1.33
N ALA A 435 -39.60 36.98 -1.39
CA ALA A 435 -39.20 36.07 -2.47
C ALA A 435 -38.37 34.93 -1.88
N ALA A 436 -39.06 34.05 -1.16
CA ALA A 436 -38.67 32.64 -1.13
C ALA A 436 -38.83 32.08 -2.56
N ARG A 437 -37.93 31.16 -2.94
CA ARG A 437 -37.85 30.42 -4.22
C ARG A 437 -37.02 31.09 -5.32
N ARG A 438 -35.76 30.66 -5.42
CA ARG A 438 -35.28 29.72 -6.45
C ARG A 438 -33.85 29.32 -6.12
N ALA A 439 -33.71 28.22 -5.38
CA ALA A 439 -32.49 27.43 -5.39
C ALA A 439 -32.53 26.59 -6.67
N GLY A 440 -31.68 26.94 -7.62
CA GLY A 440 -31.48 26.29 -8.91
C GLY A 440 -30.72 27.30 -9.78
N PRO A 441 -29.40 27.13 -10.02
CA PRO A 441 -28.81 25.90 -10.54
C PRO A 441 -27.45 25.52 -9.89
N PRO A 442 -27.36 24.32 -9.29
CA PRO A 442 -26.24 23.45 -9.63
C PRO A 442 -26.72 22.14 -10.30
N LEU A 443 -28.03 21.90 -10.30
CA LEU A 443 -28.65 20.77 -11.00
C LEU A 443 -28.71 20.95 -12.52
N ALA A 444 -28.78 22.18 -13.05
CA ALA A 444 -28.78 22.39 -14.51
C ALA A 444 -27.39 22.17 -15.13
N VAL A 445 -26.31 22.40 -14.37
CA VAL A 445 -24.93 22.10 -14.79
C VAL A 445 -24.65 20.61 -14.65
N LEU A 446 -25.14 19.96 -13.58
CA LEU A 446 -25.12 18.49 -13.47
C LEU A 446 -26.00 17.80 -14.53
N ALA A 447 -27.14 18.37 -14.89
CA ALA A 447 -28.01 17.85 -15.94
C ALA A 447 -27.46 18.11 -17.34
N LEU A 448 -26.77 19.23 -17.59
CA LEU A 448 -26.04 19.44 -18.84
C LEU A 448 -24.83 18.50 -18.97
N LEU A 449 -24.12 18.22 -17.87
CA LEU A 449 -23.00 17.27 -17.84
C LEU A 449 -23.47 15.80 -17.91
N ALA A 450 -24.64 15.48 -17.34
CA ALA A 450 -25.30 14.18 -17.46
C ALA A 450 -26.08 14.02 -18.78
N ALA A 451 -26.30 15.09 -19.54
CA ALA A 451 -26.91 15.07 -20.87
C ALA A 451 -25.88 15.07 -22.02
N LEU A 452 -24.58 15.22 -21.74
CA LEU A 452 -23.53 14.98 -22.73
C LEU A 452 -23.48 13.55 -23.30
N PRO A 453 -23.92 12.46 -22.63
CA PRO A 453 -24.04 11.17 -23.29
C PRO A 453 -25.33 11.03 -24.13
N ALA A 454 -26.30 11.97 -24.03
CA ALA A 454 -27.57 11.85 -24.75
C ALA A 454 -27.53 12.45 -26.16
N ALA A 455 -26.53 13.27 -26.49
CA ALA A 455 -26.26 13.70 -27.86
C ALA A 455 -25.51 12.62 -28.69
N ASP A 456 -24.95 11.61 -28.02
CA ASP A 456 -24.21 10.49 -28.63
C ASP A 456 -25.06 9.23 -28.86
N LEU A 457 -26.39 9.29 -28.73
CA LEU A 457 -27.28 8.15 -29.04
C LEU A 457 -27.45 7.87 -30.55
N ALA A 458 -26.39 8.07 -31.33
CA ALA A 458 -26.21 7.54 -32.68
C ALA A 458 -25.09 6.49 -32.77
N HIS A 459 -24.49 6.08 -31.65
CA HIS A 459 -23.44 5.06 -31.64
C HIS A 459 -24.05 3.65 -31.80
N GLY A 460 -23.59 2.91 -32.81
CA GLY A 460 -23.95 1.50 -33.01
C GLY A 460 -23.58 0.63 -31.80
N ARG A 461 -24.01 -0.65 -31.81
CA ARG A 461 -23.77 -1.62 -30.72
C ARG A 461 -22.30 -1.57 -30.24
N ILE A 462 -22.12 -1.60 -28.92
CA ILE A 462 -20.83 -1.70 -28.23
C ILE A 462 -20.84 -3.00 -27.45
N THR A 463 -19.98 -3.95 -27.82
CA THR A 463 -19.81 -5.20 -27.06
C THR A 463 -18.98 -4.95 -25.80
N THR A 464 -19.51 -5.31 -24.63
CA THR A 464 -18.87 -5.12 -23.32
C THR A 464 -17.88 -6.23 -22.97
N LEU A 465 -16.93 -5.98 -22.05
CA LEU A 465 -15.98 -7.01 -21.59
C LEU A 465 -16.67 -8.22 -20.93
N GLY A 466 -17.79 -8.00 -20.24
CA GLY A 466 -18.63 -9.09 -19.71
C GLY A 466 -19.26 -9.97 -20.79
N GLU A 467 -19.55 -9.40 -21.98
CA GLU A 467 -20.00 -10.16 -23.16
C GLU A 467 -18.85 -10.89 -23.86
N CYS A 468 -17.60 -10.54 -23.55
CA CYS A 468 -16.38 -11.15 -24.07
C CYS A 468 -15.83 -12.29 -23.20
N ALA A 469 -16.56 -12.70 -22.14
CA ALA A 469 -16.14 -13.79 -21.25
C ALA A 469 -15.77 -15.06 -22.05
N PRO A 470 -14.60 -15.67 -21.79
CA PRO A 470 -14.18 -16.85 -22.52
C PRO A 470 -15.04 -18.06 -22.15
N ARG A 471 -15.39 -18.89 -23.15
CA ARG A 471 -15.52 -20.33 -22.89
C ARG A 471 -14.09 -20.83 -22.74
N TYR A 472 -13.70 -21.24 -21.54
CA TYR A 472 -12.44 -21.92 -21.29
C TYR A 472 -12.40 -23.21 -22.09
N ASP A 473 -11.82 -23.19 -23.30
CA ASP A 473 -11.37 -24.40 -24.02
C ASP A 473 -10.49 -24.18 -25.27
N GLU A 474 -9.91 -22.99 -25.51
CA GLU A 474 -9.07 -22.77 -26.71
C GLU A 474 -7.76 -22.02 -26.40
N ALA A 475 -6.88 -22.62 -25.61
CA ALA A 475 -5.55 -22.06 -25.30
C ALA A 475 -4.50 -22.24 -26.41
N ALA A 476 -4.82 -22.90 -27.53
CA ALA A 476 -3.82 -23.36 -28.50
C ALA A 476 -3.95 -22.78 -29.91
N ARG A 477 -4.80 -21.76 -30.14
CA ARG A 477 -4.99 -21.16 -31.47
C ARG A 477 -5.01 -19.64 -31.41
N VAL A 478 -4.48 -19.01 -32.46
CA VAL A 478 -4.66 -17.57 -32.67
C VAL A 478 -6.17 -17.27 -32.72
N PRO A 479 -6.68 -16.37 -31.86
CA PRO A 479 -8.09 -15.97 -31.90
C PRO A 479 -8.40 -15.35 -33.26
N THR A 480 -9.45 -15.83 -33.94
CA THR A 480 -9.84 -15.33 -35.26
C THR A 480 -11.28 -14.81 -35.28
N GLY A 481 -11.53 -13.89 -36.19
CA GLY A 481 -12.84 -13.30 -36.42
C GLY A 481 -13.07 -11.96 -35.74
N GLU A 482 -14.13 -11.30 -36.18
CA GLU A 482 -14.52 -9.94 -35.76
C GLU A 482 -14.77 -9.82 -34.26
N ARG A 483 -15.37 -10.86 -33.66
CA ARG A 483 -15.64 -10.89 -32.22
C ARG A 483 -14.34 -10.99 -31.41
N ALA A 484 -13.36 -11.79 -31.85
CA ALA A 484 -12.06 -11.88 -31.20
C ALA A 484 -11.29 -10.56 -31.31
N PHE A 485 -11.36 -9.89 -32.47
CA PHE A 485 -10.81 -8.54 -32.65
C PHE A 485 -11.48 -7.52 -31.74
N ILE A 486 -12.82 -7.47 -31.70
CA ILE A 486 -13.55 -6.54 -30.83
C ILE A 486 -13.18 -6.79 -29.37
N CYS A 487 -13.22 -8.04 -28.91
CA CYS A 487 -12.90 -8.35 -27.52
C CYS A 487 -11.43 -8.08 -27.16
N GLY A 488 -10.48 -8.39 -28.04
CA GLY A 488 -9.06 -8.08 -27.84
C GLY A 488 -8.76 -6.57 -27.90
N ALA A 489 -9.48 -5.82 -28.72
CA ALA A 489 -9.40 -4.37 -28.72
C ALA A 489 -9.93 -3.78 -27.40
N ARG A 490 -11.04 -4.32 -26.87
CA ARG A 490 -11.65 -3.85 -25.63
C ARG A 490 -10.85 -4.21 -24.39
N SER A 491 -10.12 -5.34 -24.38
CA SER A 491 -9.30 -5.74 -23.23
C SER A 491 -8.15 -4.79 -22.94
N SER A 492 -7.70 -4.02 -23.93
CA SER A 492 -6.68 -2.97 -23.74
C SER A 492 -7.22 -1.67 -23.15
N GLY A 493 -8.54 -1.53 -22.97
CA GLY A 493 -9.21 -0.30 -22.54
C GLY A 493 -9.21 0.85 -23.57
N ARG A 494 -8.35 0.81 -24.59
CA ARG A 494 -8.15 1.90 -25.58
C ARG A 494 -9.36 2.18 -26.47
N PHE A 495 -10.23 1.20 -26.67
CA PHE A 495 -11.36 1.29 -27.60
C PHE A 495 -12.74 1.28 -26.92
N ALA A 496 -12.81 1.46 -25.59
CA ALA A 496 -14.03 1.25 -24.79
C ALA A 496 -15.26 2.07 -25.24
N ALA A 497 -15.09 3.25 -25.84
CA ALA A 497 -16.17 4.15 -26.26
C ALA A 497 -16.51 4.12 -27.77
N ILE A 498 -15.79 3.35 -28.58
CA ILE A 498 -16.00 3.30 -30.04
C ILE A 498 -17.10 2.27 -30.37
N SER A 499 -17.91 2.47 -31.42
CA SER A 499 -18.92 1.46 -31.81
C SER A 499 -18.25 0.22 -32.43
N ASP A 500 -18.87 -0.95 -32.34
CA ASP A 500 -18.29 -2.18 -32.92
C ASP A 500 -18.09 -2.06 -34.44
N ARG A 501 -18.97 -1.32 -35.12
CA ARG A 501 -18.86 -1.04 -36.56
C ARG A 501 -17.62 -0.19 -36.87
N ASP A 502 -17.40 0.88 -36.14
CA ASP A 502 -16.28 1.79 -36.38
C ASP A 502 -14.95 1.17 -35.97
N LEU A 503 -14.98 0.34 -34.91
CA LEU A 503 -13.83 -0.44 -34.47
C LEU A 503 -13.40 -1.44 -35.54
N LEU A 504 -14.35 -2.18 -36.13
CA LEU A 504 -14.06 -3.10 -37.24
C LEU A 504 -13.57 -2.36 -38.49
N ALA A 505 -14.13 -1.19 -38.80
CA ALA A 505 -13.65 -0.37 -39.91
C ALA A 505 -12.21 0.09 -39.71
N TYR A 506 -11.87 0.55 -38.49
CA TYR A 506 -10.50 0.88 -38.10
C TYR A 506 -9.56 -0.32 -38.26
N GLY A 507 -9.94 -1.48 -37.71
CA GLY A 507 -9.12 -2.69 -37.79
C GLY A 507 -8.85 -3.16 -39.22
N ARG A 508 -9.84 -3.07 -40.12
CA ARG A 508 -9.66 -3.39 -41.54
C ARG A 508 -8.76 -2.40 -42.27
N ALA A 509 -8.92 -1.09 -42.02
CA ALA A 509 -8.05 -0.06 -42.58
C ALA A 509 -6.58 -0.24 -42.13
N MET A 510 -6.37 -0.64 -40.87
CA MET A 510 -5.02 -0.95 -40.37
C MET A 510 -4.43 -2.22 -40.99
N CYS A 511 -5.26 -3.20 -41.36
CA CYS A 511 -4.79 -4.38 -42.10
C CYS A 511 -4.40 -4.06 -43.55
N GLU A 512 -5.08 -3.11 -44.20
CA GLU A 512 -4.74 -2.70 -45.59
C GLU A 512 -3.34 -2.07 -45.70
N VAL A 513 -2.89 -1.38 -44.65
CA VAL A 513 -1.57 -0.74 -44.58
C VAL A 513 -0.51 -1.63 -43.92
N TYR A 514 -0.83 -2.89 -43.60
CA TYR A 514 0.11 -3.83 -43.01
C TYR A 514 0.96 -4.52 -44.10
N PRO A 515 2.29 -4.64 -43.90
CA PRO A 515 3.07 -4.16 -42.76
C PRO A 515 3.37 -2.66 -42.85
N GLY A 516 3.21 -1.93 -41.73
CA GLY A 516 3.45 -0.49 -41.66
C GLY A 516 3.73 0.01 -40.24
N PRO A 517 4.39 1.18 -40.07
CA PRO A 517 4.93 1.66 -38.78
C PRO A 517 3.87 2.00 -37.72
N HIS A 518 2.59 2.02 -38.08
CA HIS A 518 1.48 2.36 -37.18
C HIS A 518 0.53 1.19 -36.91
N ALA A 519 0.73 0.03 -37.52
CA ALA A 519 -0.12 -1.15 -37.33
C ALA A 519 0.31 -1.93 -36.09
N ASP A 520 -0.54 -1.91 -35.05
CA ASP A 520 -0.39 -2.78 -33.89
C ASP A 520 -0.73 -4.22 -34.31
N GLU A 521 0.31 -5.00 -34.59
CA GLU A 521 0.22 -6.35 -35.13
C GLU A 521 -0.64 -7.28 -34.25
N ARG A 522 -0.49 -7.21 -32.93
CA ARG A 522 -1.25 -8.03 -31.99
C ARG A 522 -2.74 -7.68 -32.00
N LEU A 523 -3.07 -6.41 -32.18
CA LEU A 523 -4.45 -5.93 -32.22
C LEU A 523 -5.19 -6.40 -33.47
N ILE A 524 -4.57 -6.30 -34.66
CA ILE A 524 -5.25 -6.60 -35.94
C ILE A 524 -5.25 -8.09 -36.30
N THR A 525 -4.39 -8.90 -35.67
CA THR A 525 -4.26 -10.36 -35.91
C THR A 525 -5.59 -11.09 -36.09
N PRO A 526 -6.64 -10.89 -35.26
CA PRO A 526 -7.86 -11.68 -35.40
C PRO A 526 -8.67 -11.42 -36.69
N ILE A 527 -8.48 -10.27 -37.35
CA ILE A 527 -9.20 -9.87 -38.57
C ILE A 527 -8.27 -9.65 -39.77
N CYS A 528 -6.94 -9.80 -39.59
CA CYS A 528 -5.93 -9.53 -40.60
C CYS A 528 -5.17 -10.81 -40.99
N PRO A 529 -5.49 -11.46 -42.12
CA PRO A 529 -4.89 -12.74 -42.50
C PRO A 529 -3.35 -12.74 -42.59
N PRO A 530 -2.69 -11.70 -43.12
CA PRO A 530 -1.22 -11.65 -43.16
C PRO A 530 -0.58 -11.60 -41.75
N ALA A 531 -1.15 -10.80 -40.85
CA ALA A 531 -0.68 -10.70 -39.46
C ALA A 531 -0.93 -12.01 -38.70
N ALA A 532 -2.10 -12.64 -38.90
CA ALA A 532 -2.41 -13.95 -38.32
C ALA A 532 -1.44 -15.05 -38.78
N ALA A 533 -1.09 -15.07 -40.07
CA ALA A 533 -0.14 -16.04 -40.60
C ALA A 533 1.27 -15.87 -39.99
N LYS A 534 1.72 -14.62 -39.79
CA LYS A 534 2.99 -14.33 -39.14
C LYS A 534 2.96 -14.69 -37.64
N ALA A 535 1.92 -14.28 -36.91
CA ALA A 535 1.76 -14.62 -35.49
C ALA A 535 1.71 -16.14 -35.27
N GLN A 536 1.00 -16.87 -36.13
CA GLN A 536 0.96 -18.33 -36.05
C GLN A 536 2.32 -18.97 -36.37
N ALA A 537 3.09 -18.40 -37.32
CA ALA A 537 4.43 -18.87 -37.62
C ALA A 537 5.41 -18.64 -36.46
N GLU A 538 5.30 -17.50 -35.76
CA GLU A 538 6.08 -17.21 -34.54
C GLU A 538 5.72 -18.17 -33.40
N ILE A 539 4.43 -18.38 -33.11
CA ILE A 539 3.96 -19.37 -32.11
C ILE A 539 4.48 -20.77 -32.46
N ASN A 540 4.38 -21.18 -33.72
CA ASN A 540 4.88 -22.48 -34.15
C ASN A 540 6.40 -22.61 -34.02
N ALA A 541 7.14 -21.52 -34.22
CA ALA A 541 8.59 -21.50 -34.07
C ALA A 541 9.01 -21.56 -32.61
N GLU A 542 8.37 -20.79 -31.74
CA GLU A 542 8.58 -20.83 -30.29
C GLU A 542 8.22 -22.20 -29.70
N GLU A 543 7.09 -22.78 -30.11
CA GLU A 543 6.70 -24.13 -29.72
C GLU A 543 7.72 -25.16 -30.22
N ALA A 544 8.19 -25.04 -31.47
CA ALA A 544 9.21 -25.95 -31.98
C ALA A 544 10.55 -25.84 -31.22
N GLU A 545 10.95 -24.63 -30.84
CA GLU A 545 12.14 -24.39 -30.01
C GLU A 545 11.96 -24.96 -28.59
N TYR A 546 10.80 -24.72 -27.98
CA TYR A 546 10.44 -25.28 -26.68
C TYR A 546 10.47 -26.81 -26.71
N GLN A 547 9.79 -27.44 -27.67
CA GLN A 547 9.79 -28.89 -27.85
C GLN A 547 11.19 -29.45 -28.13
N ALA A 548 12.02 -28.73 -28.90
CA ALA A 548 13.40 -29.12 -29.13
C ALA A 548 14.24 -29.08 -27.84
N ARG A 549 14.04 -28.07 -26.99
CA ARG A 549 14.70 -27.95 -25.68
C ARG A 549 14.22 -29.03 -24.70
N GLU A 550 12.92 -29.27 -24.63
CA GLU A 550 12.34 -30.35 -23.82
C GLU A 550 12.89 -31.72 -24.25
N ALA A 551 12.94 -31.99 -25.55
CA ALA A 551 13.53 -33.21 -26.09
C ALA A 551 15.04 -33.32 -25.83
N ALA A 552 15.78 -32.20 -25.84
CA ALA A 552 17.19 -32.17 -25.49
C ALA A 552 17.41 -32.47 -24.00
N ASN A 553 16.66 -31.82 -23.10
CA ASN A 553 16.69 -32.06 -21.66
C ASN A 553 16.33 -33.51 -21.33
N GLN A 554 15.31 -34.06 -21.99
CA GLN A 554 14.92 -35.46 -21.83
C GLN A 554 16.06 -36.42 -22.23
N LYS A 555 16.77 -36.16 -23.35
CA LYS A 555 17.95 -36.95 -23.75
C LYS A 555 19.07 -36.90 -22.70
N VAL A 556 19.29 -35.74 -22.07
CA VAL A 556 20.28 -35.60 -20.98
C VAL A 556 19.90 -36.50 -19.79
N CYS A 557 18.62 -36.51 -19.37
CA CYS A 557 18.14 -37.39 -18.32
C CYS A 557 18.25 -38.87 -18.71
N ASP A 558 17.94 -39.21 -19.96
CA ASP A 558 18.02 -40.59 -20.47
C ASP A 558 19.45 -41.13 -20.57
N HIS A 559 20.42 -40.26 -20.88
CA HIS A 559 21.84 -40.62 -20.92
C HIS A 559 22.46 -40.76 -19.53
N SER A 560 21.97 -40.01 -18.55
CA SER A 560 22.54 -39.95 -17.19
C SER A 560 21.91 -40.96 -16.22
N ARG A 561 21.41 -42.09 -16.71
CA ARG A 561 20.73 -43.10 -15.90
C ARG A 561 21.66 -43.73 -14.87
N HIS A 562 21.28 -43.65 -13.60
CA HIS A 562 21.95 -44.39 -12.53
C HIS A 562 21.82 -45.91 -12.71
N HIS A 563 22.88 -46.65 -12.36
CA HIS A 563 22.95 -48.10 -12.41
C HIS A 563 23.19 -48.65 -10.99
N PRO A 564 22.13 -49.12 -10.30
CA PRO A 564 22.21 -49.61 -8.93
C PRO A 564 23.28 -50.68 -8.71
N LEU A 565 24.10 -50.52 -7.66
CA LEU A 565 25.09 -51.53 -7.25
C LEU A 565 24.46 -52.80 -6.66
N ILE A 566 23.24 -52.69 -6.13
CA ILE A 566 22.43 -53.82 -5.64
C ILE A 566 21.02 -53.72 -6.19
N LYS A 567 20.25 -54.82 -6.17
CA LYS A 567 18.90 -54.83 -6.75
C LYS A 567 17.92 -53.97 -5.91
N PRO A 568 17.33 -52.89 -6.46
CA PRO A 568 16.31 -52.11 -5.78
C PRO A 568 14.95 -52.84 -5.76
N VAL A 569 14.11 -52.47 -4.80
CA VAL A 569 12.70 -52.89 -4.69
C VAL A 569 11.86 -52.20 -5.76
N ARG A 570 12.04 -50.88 -5.89
CA ARG A 570 11.37 -50.04 -6.89
C ARG A 570 12.34 -48.97 -7.35
N VAL A 571 12.29 -48.67 -8.64
CA VAL A 571 12.98 -47.53 -9.25
C VAL A 571 11.94 -46.67 -9.93
N VAL A 572 11.97 -45.37 -9.64
CA VAL A 572 11.16 -44.34 -10.27
C VAL A 572 12.12 -43.37 -10.95
N ARG A 573 11.81 -42.98 -12.18
CA ARG A 573 12.58 -42.00 -12.94
C ARG A 573 11.61 -41.00 -13.53
N GLU A 574 11.72 -39.76 -13.10
CA GLU A 574 10.87 -38.67 -13.57
C GLU A 574 11.75 -37.47 -13.87
N ARG A 575 11.35 -36.71 -14.89
CA ARG A 575 11.85 -35.36 -15.07
C ARG A 575 10.83 -34.42 -14.45
N MET A 576 11.27 -33.58 -13.52
CA MET A 576 10.40 -32.69 -12.77
C MET A 576 10.94 -31.27 -12.83
N ARG A 577 10.08 -30.30 -12.57
CA ARG A 577 10.49 -28.92 -12.27
C ARG A 577 9.92 -28.55 -10.91
N THR A 578 10.61 -27.66 -10.21
CA THR A 578 10.10 -27.08 -8.97
C THR A 578 9.95 -25.57 -9.08
N ASP A 579 8.85 -25.02 -8.59
CA ASP A 579 8.53 -23.58 -8.69
C ASP A 579 9.48 -22.74 -7.82
N TYR A 580 9.90 -23.26 -6.67
CA TYR A 580 10.80 -22.56 -5.73
C TYR A 580 12.01 -23.38 -5.29
N GLY A 581 12.40 -24.41 -6.04
CA GLY A 581 13.61 -25.17 -5.71
C GLY A 581 13.45 -26.11 -4.51
N VAL A 582 12.23 -26.57 -4.22
CA VAL A 582 11.95 -27.47 -3.09
C VAL A 582 11.09 -28.64 -3.56
N MET A 583 11.52 -29.86 -3.20
CA MET A 583 10.66 -31.03 -3.19
C MET A 583 10.39 -31.44 -1.75
N GLU A 584 9.12 -31.55 -1.40
CA GLU A 584 8.69 -31.74 -0.03
C GLU A 584 7.75 -32.94 0.08
N SER A 585 7.84 -33.67 1.19
CA SER A 585 6.89 -34.72 1.55
C SER A 585 6.39 -34.44 2.96
N PHE A 586 5.08 -34.26 3.08
CA PHE A 586 4.40 -34.05 4.35
C PHE A 586 3.32 -35.11 4.59
N GLU A 587 3.34 -35.71 5.78
CA GLU A 587 2.36 -36.71 6.20
C GLU A 587 1.28 -36.07 7.09
N TYR A 588 -0.01 -36.23 6.76
CA TYR A 588 -1.13 -35.69 7.55
C TYR A 588 -1.67 -36.70 8.58
N GLY A 589 -1.99 -36.27 9.81
CA GLY A 589 -2.63 -37.13 10.82
C GLY A 589 -3.06 -36.43 12.13
N GLU A 590 -4.01 -37.03 12.87
CA GLU A 590 -4.63 -36.50 14.11
C GLU A 590 -3.66 -36.19 15.28
N SER A 591 -2.42 -36.67 15.22
CA SER A 591 -1.40 -36.50 16.28
C SER A 591 -0.15 -35.77 15.80
N LEU A 592 -0.26 -34.97 14.74
CA LEU A 592 0.83 -34.22 14.12
C LEU A 592 0.64 -32.71 14.32
N PRO A 593 1.72 -31.90 14.31
CA PRO A 593 1.60 -30.44 14.41
C PRO A 593 0.62 -29.88 13.36
N GLU A 594 -0.23 -28.94 13.77
CA GLU A 594 -1.27 -28.34 12.90
C GLU A 594 -0.70 -27.55 11.71
N ASP A 595 0.60 -27.22 11.72
CA ASP A 595 1.26 -26.43 10.67
C ASP A 595 2.63 -27.06 10.27
N PRO A 596 2.77 -27.58 9.02
CA PRO A 596 4.05 -28.08 8.48
C PRO A 596 5.15 -27.02 8.42
N PHE A 597 4.80 -25.73 8.41
CA PHE A 597 5.71 -24.64 8.09
C PHE A 597 6.39 -24.02 9.32
N ASP A 598 6.11 -24.52 10.53
CA ASP A 598 6.64 -24.01 11.81
C ASP A 598 7.65 -24.97 12.48
N ASP A 599 8.10 -26.01 11.78
CA ASP A 599 9.04 -27.01 12.32
C ASP A 599 10.54 -26.66 12.12
N GLY A 600 10.81 -25.50 11.50
CA GLY A 600 12.15 -25.01 11.19
C GLY A 600 12.96 -25.95 10.28
N LEU A 601 12.28 -26.84 9.54
CA LEU A 601 12.94 -27.84 8.71
C LEU A 601 13.56 -27.23 7.44
N LEU A 602 12.92 -26.21 6.86
CA LEU A 602 13.43 -25.51 5.70
C LEU A 602 14.74 -24.79 6.02
N ASP A 603 14.80 -24.06 7.14
CA ASP A 603 16.02 -23.38 7.60
C ASP A 603 17.16 -24.38 7.80
N ARG A 604 16.86 -25.55 8.40
CA ARG A 604 17.84 -26.64 8.53
C ARG A 604 18.28 -27.20 7.18
N ALA A 605 17.37 -27.35 6.22
CA ALA A 605 17.72 -27.81 4.87
C ALA A 605 18.63 -26.81 4.15
N GLN A 606 18.40 -25.51 4.35
CA GLN A 606 19.22 -24.43 3.79
C GLN A 606 20.60 -24.36 4.45
N ASP A 607 20.69 -24.55 5.77
CA ASP A 607 21.96 -24.57 6.51
C ASP A 607 22.82 -25.82 6.20
N ASP A 608 22.18 -26.98 6.01
CA ASP A 608 22.83 -28.27 5.67
C ASP A 608 22.97 -28.51 4.15
N ASP A 609 22.55 -27.53 3.35
CA ASP A 609 22.89 -27.33 1.93
C ASP A 609 22.32 -28.38 0.94
N LEU A 610 21.35 -29.23 1.32
CA LEU A 610 20.66 -30.15 0.36
C LEU A 610 19.37 -30.83 0.86
N VAL A 611 19.33 -31.38 2.09
CA VAL A 611 18.20 -32.21 2.56
C VAL A 611 18.07 -32.16 4.07
N ALA A 612 16.85 -32.03 4.57
CA ALA A 612 16.54 -32.15 5.99
C ALA A 612 15.30 -33.00 6.23
N ALA A 613 15.26 -33.67 7.38
CA ALA A 613 14.12 -34.46 7.81
C ALA A 613 13.68 -34.15 9.26
N ALA A 614 12.37 -34.22 9.48
CA ALA A 614 11.69 -34.33 10.77
C ALA A 614 10.69 -35.51 10.71
N PRO A 615 10.17 -35.99 11.85
CA PRO A 615 9.14 -37.04 11.83
C PRO A 615 7.92 -36.61 11.00
N GLY A 616 7.62 -37.33 9.92
CA GLY A 616 6.52 -37.03 9.00
C GLY A 616 6.78 -35.90 7.99
N HIS A 617 7.94 -35.23 8.02
CA HIS A 617 8.25 -34.11 7.13
C HIS A 617 9.67 -34.20 6.54
N LEU A 618 9.79 -34.09 5.22
CA LEU A 618 11.05 -34.25 4.49
C LEU A 618 11.16 -33.18 3.41
N ILE A 619 12.29 -32.46 3.40
CA ILE A 619 12.60 -31.41 2.43
C ILE A 619 13.89 -31.77 1.69
N ILE A 620 13.85 -31.67 0.35
CA ILE A 620 15.01 -31.78 -0.53
C ILE A 620 15.09 -30.50 -1.37
N LEU A 621 16.24 -29.82 -1.32
CA LEU A 621 16.50 -28.60 -2.08
C LEU A 621 16.97 -28.92 -3.50
N SER A 622 16.58 -28.05 -4.43
CA SER A 622 16.99 -28.04 -5.83
C SER A 622 17.07 -26.59 -6.33
N HIS A 623 17.61 -26.37 -7.52
CA HIS A 623 17.53 -25.05 -8.16
C HIS A 623 16.18 -24.88 -8.89
N SER A 624 15.50 -23.74 -8.74
CA SER A 624 14.20 -23.48 -9.40
C SER A 624 14.30 -23.35 -10.92
N ASP A 625 15.39 -22.75 -11.40
CA ASP A 625 15.52 -22.37 -12.82
C ASP A 625 15.85 -23.54 -13.77
N TYR A 626 16.08 -24.74 -13.24
CA TYR A 626 16.54 -25.91 -14.01
C TYR A 626 15.67 -27.13 -13.76
N ASP A 627 15.33 -27.85 -14.84
CA ASP A 627 14.68 -29.16 -14.73
C ASP A 627 15.54 -30.14 -13.92
N ILE A 628 14.89 -31.09 -13.29
CA ILE A 628 15.49 -32.08 -12.41
C ILE A 628 15.30 -33.46 -13.02
N CYS A 629 16.41 -34.13 -13.35
CA CYS A 629 16.42 -35.56 -13.63
C CYS A 629 16.42 -36.31 -12.30
N VAL A 630 15.23 -36.72 -11.83
CA VAL A 630 15.07 -37.40 -10.55
C VAL A 630 15.04 -38.92 -10.75
N THR A 631 15.89 -39.62 -10.00
CA THR A 631 15.85 -41.08 -9.87
C THR A 631 15.63 -41.41 -8.41
N ALA A 632 14.50 -42.04 -8.07
CA ALA A 632 14.22 -42.53 -6.73
C ALA A 632 14.29 -44.06 -6.67
N GLU A 633 15.10 -44.58 -5.76
CA GLU A 633 15.38 -46.00 -5.61
C GLU A 633 15.10 -46.45 -4.18
N THR A 634 14.32 -47.51 -4.03
CA THR A 634 14.01 -48.08 -2.71
C THR A 634 14.74 -49.40 -2.51
N TYR A 635 15.24 -49.70 -1.30
CA TYR A 635 16.02 -50.91 -1.02
C TYR A 635 15.55 -51.63 0.25
N ARG A 636 15.66 -52.97 0.27
CA ARG A 636 15.38 -53.77 1.50
C ARG A 636 16.50 -53.70 2.53
N THR A 637 17.71 -53.45 2.07
CA THR A 637 18.95 -53.40 2.87
C THR A 637 19.71 -52.13 2.50
N ARG A 638 20.59 -51.67 3.40
CA ARG A 638 21.41 -50.47 3.17
C ARG A 638 22.26 -50.63 1.89
N PRO A 639 22.11 -49.75 0.88
CA PRO A 639 22.94 -49.78 -0.32
C PRO A 639 24.36 -49.23 -0.04
N PRO A 640 25.38 -49.70 -0.79
CA PRO A 640 26.73 -49.13 -0.73
C PRO A 640 26.72 -47.61 -0.99
N VAL A 641 27.72 -46.89 -0.49
CA VAL A 641 27.83 -45.43 -0.66
C VAL A 641 28.53 -45.10 -1.97
N GLU A 642 27.92 -44.22 -2.78
CA GLU A 642 28.41 -43.85 -4.10
C GLU A 642 28.71 -42.34 -4.17
N VAL A 643 29.97 -41.94 -4.00
CA VAL A 643 30.35 -40.50 -4.01
C VAL A 643 30.94 -40.03 -5.34
N LYS A 644 31.37 -40.95 -6.21
CA LYS A 644 32.06 -40.62 -7.46
C LYS A 644 31.06 -40.03 -8.46
N GLY A 645 31.39 -38.89 -9.07
CA GLY A 645 30.54 -38.21 -10.06
C GLY A 645 29.43 -37.32 -9.50
N TRP A 646 29.21 -37.32 -8.17
CA TRP A 646 28.23 -36.49 -7.48
C TRP A 646 28.89 -35.26 -6.85
N HIS A 647 28.22 -34.11 -6.83
CA HIS A 647 28.77 -32.90 -6.19
C HIS A 647 28.59 -32.96 -4.68
N GLN A 648 27.44 -33.46 -4.24
CA GLN A 648 27.06 -33.55 -2.85
C GLN A 648 26.29 -34.85 -2.59
N VAL A 649 26.54 -35.47 -1.43
CA VAL A 649 25.86 -36.70 -1.02
C VAL A 649 25.58 -36.63 0.47
N VAL A 650 24.29 -36.58 0.84
CA VAL A 650 23.83 -36.41 2.21
C VAL A 650 22.82 -37.51 2.55
N GLU A 651 22.90 -38.07 3.76
CA GLU A 651 22.01 -39.11 4.26
C GLU A 651 21.38 -38.70 5.59
N VAL A 652 20.05 -38.61 5.60
CA VAL A 652 19.25 -38.22 6.77
C VAL A 652 18.41 -39.38 7.29
N GLY A 653 18.10 -39.35 8.59
CA GLY A 653 17.11 -40.24 9.19
C GLY A 653 15.71 -39.66 9.01
N TYR A 654 14.76 -40.49 8.57
CA TYR A 654 13.37 -40.08 8.38
C TYR A 654 12.43 -41.09 9.04
N ARG A 655 11.52 -40.59 9.88
CA ARG A 655 10.49 -41.41 10.52
C ARG A 655 9.16 -41.17 9.84
N SER A 656 8.69 -42.17 9.10
CA SER A 656 7.36 -42.18 8.47
C SER A 656 6.29 -42.61 9.48
N LEU A 657 5.26 -41.80 9.67
CA LEU A 657 4.23 -41.93 10.70
C LEU A 657 2.91 -42.52 10.16
N THR A 658 2.65 -42.29 8.88
CA THR A 658 1.48 -42.71 8.11
C THR A 658 1.86 -43.75 7.06
N GLY A 659 3.13 -43.79 6.64
CA GLY A 659 3.60 -44.67 5.57
C GLY A 659 3.54 -44.03 4.19
N HIS A 660 3.60 -42.70 4.11
CA HIS A 660 3.55 -41.93 2.87
C HIS A 660 4.80 -41.04 2.74
N ILE A 661 5.72 -41.42 1.85
CA ILE A 661 6.85 -40.58 1.46
C ILE A 661 6.62 -40.18 0.00
N GLU A 662 5.90 -39.10 -0.21
CA GLU A 662 5.48 -38.58 -1.51
C GLU A 662 6.13 -37.22 -1.70
N LEU A 663 7.27 -37.20 -2.40
CA LEU A 663 8.00 -35.97 -2.67
C LEU A 663 7.35 -35.24 -3.83
N MET A 664 6.85 -34.05 -3.60
CA MET A 664 6.11 -33.24 -4.56
C MET A 664 6.58 -31.80 -4.56
N ASP A 665 6.27 -31.10 -5.65
CA ASP A 665 6.25 -29.64 -5.65
C ASP A 665 5.05 -29.13 -4.83
N PRO A 666 5.26 -28.25 -3.83
CA PRO A 666 4.20 -27.77 -2.94
C PRO A 666 3.16 -26.87 -3.63
N MET A 667 3.45 -26.31 -4.80
CA MET A 667 2.55 -25.46 -5.58
C MET A 667 1.91 -26.19 -6.76
N ALA A 668 2.70 -26.88 -7.58
CA ALA A 668 2.23 -27.54 -8.79
C ALA A 668 1.54 -28.88 -8.50
N GLY A 669 1.85 -29.52 -7.36
CA GLY A 669 1.31 -30.82 -6.98
C GLY A 669 1.85 -32.00 -7.79
N GLU A 670 2.76 -31.77 -8.72
CA GLU A 670 3.50 -32.81 -9.43
C GLU A 670 4.53 -33.45 -8.49
N GLY A 671 4.60 -34.79 -8.45
CA GLY A 671 5.41 -35.47 -7.46
C GLY A 671 5.73 -36.92 -7.78
N LEU A 672 6.66 -37.47 -7.02
CA LEU A 672 7.02 -38.87 -7.04
C LEU A 672 5.93 -39.72 -6.36
N PRO A 673 5.72 -40.96 -6.83
CA PRO A 673 4.83 -41.89 -6.14
C PRO A 673 5.42 -42.26 -4.77
N ASN A 674 4.55 -42.71 -3.86
CA ASN A 674 4.96 -43.10 -2.50
C ASN A 674 6.18 -44.03 -2.46
N LEU A 675 7.23 -43.58 -1.77
CA LEU A 675 8.51 -44.25 -1.59
C LEU A 675 8.59 -45.12 -0.32
N ALA A 676 7.63 -45.02 0.60
CA ALA A 676 7.57 -45.82 1.84
C ALA A 676 7.06 -47.25 1.59
N PHE A 677 7.89 -48.08 0.95
CA PHE A 677 7.48 -49.43 0.54
C PHE A 677 7.16 -50.41 1.69
N ARG A 678 7.51 -50.11 2.95
CA ARG A 678 7.15 -50.91 4.14
C ARG A 678 6.02 -50.28 4.97
N GLY A 679 5.44 -49.18 4.51
CA GLY A 679 4.51 -48.36 5.30
C GLY A 679 5.23 -47.61 6.42
N LYS A 680 4.56 -47.43 7.56
CA LYS A 680 5.06 -46.69 8.73
C LYS A 680 6.38 -47.28 9.26
N GLY A 681 7.31 -46.44 9.67
CA GLY A 681 8.58 -46.88 10.27
C GLY A 681 9.77 -45.95 10.04
N HIS A 682 10.95 -46.42 10.43
CA HIS A 682 12.20 -45.68 10.28
C HIS A 682 12.89 -46.00 8.94
N TYR A 683 13.19 -44.95 8.21
CA TYR A 683 13.91 -44.96 6.95
C TYR A 683 15.16 -44.10 7.03
N ARG A 684 16.09 -44.38 6.14
CA ARG A 684 17.23 -43.53 5.81
C ARG A 684 17.05 -43.06 4.37
N ILE A 685 17.23 -41.77 4.16
CA ILE A 685 17.07 -41.13 2.86
C ILE A 685 18.42 -40.55 2.49
N ARG A 686 19.03 -41.09 1.43
CA ARG A 686 20.30 -40.61 0.90
C ARG A 686 20.06 -39.89 -0.42
N VAL A 687 20.38 -38.59 -0.45
CA VAL A 687 20.24 -37.73 -1.61
C VAL A 687 21.62 -37.49 -2.21
N HIS A 688 21.76 -37.77 -3.49
CA HIS A 688 22.93 -37.41 -4.27
C HIS A 688 22.54 -36.31 -5.24
N TYR A 689 23.30 -35.22 -5.23
CA TYR A 689 23.06 -34.05 -6.06
C TYR A 689 24.23 -33.80 -6.99
N ARG A 690 23.90 -33.50 -8.24
CA ARG A 690 24.83 -33.02 -9.24
C ARG A 690 24.23 -31.80 -9.91
N GLN A 691 24.92 -30.67 -9.73
CA GLN A 691 24.56 -29.37 -10.27
C GLN A 691 24.40 -29.39 -11.79
N PRO A 692 23.56 -28.52 -12.36
CA PRO A 692 23.42 -28.37 -13.80
C PRO A 692 24.69 -27.77 -14.41
N ASP A 693 24.83 -27.91 -15.73
CA ASP A 693 25.73 -27.05 -16.51
C ASP A 693 24.99 -25.72 -16.77
N TRP A 694 25.40 -24.67 -16.05
CA TRP A 694 24.77 -23.35 -16.09
C TRP A 694 24.88 -22.69 -17.47
N GLU A 695 26.00 -22.90 -18.18
CA GLU A 695 26.22 -22.30 -19.51
C GLU A 695 25.43 -23.05 -20.58
N ALA A 696 25.35 -24.38 -20.48
CA ALA A 696 24.61 -25.22 -21.41
C ALA A 696 23.11 -25.38 -21.06
N MET A 697 22.65 -24.77 -19.97
CA MET A 697 21.26 -24.85 -19.48
C MET A 697 20.73 -26.28 -19.32
N THR A 698 21.58 -27.21 -18.89
CA THR A 698 21.21 -28.63 -18.78
C THR A 698 20.48 -28.94 -17.47
N PRO A 699 19.64 -30.00 -17.40
CA PRO A 699 18.99 -30.40 -16.17
C PRO A 699 19.96 -30.75 -15.03
N GLN A 700 19.56 -30.42 -13.80
CA GLN A 700 20.22 -30.90 -12.59
C GLN A 700 19.85 -32.35 -12.31
N HIS A 701 20.66 -33.08 -11.55
CA HIS A 701 20.42 -34.51 -11.30
C HIS A 701 20.28 -34.80 -9.80
N LEU A 702 19.24 -35.54 -9.46
CA LEU A 702 18.98 -36.01 -8.10
C LEU A 702 18.79 -37.53 -8.07
N LEU A 703 19.56 -38.21 -7.22
CA LEU A 703 19.39 -39.62 -6.91
C LEU A 703 19.00 -39.79 -5.44
N ILE A 704 17.77 -40.23 -5.22
CA ILE A 704 17.16 -40.38 -3.90
C ILE A 704 17.08 -41.87 -3.58
N MET A 705 17.88 -42.33 -2.62
CA MET A 705 17.84 -43.71 -2.15
C MET A 705 17.11 -43.80 -0.81
N VAL A 706 16.07 -44.63 -0.73
CA VAL A 706 15.26 -44.84 0.48
C VAL A 706 15.42 -46.28 0.96
N PHE A 707 15.83 -46.49 2.20
CA PHE A 707 16.05 -47.83 2.75
C PHE A 707 15.78 -47.89 4.27
N PRO A 708 15.43 -49.04 4.84
CA PRO A 708 15.21 -49.17 6.28
C PRO A 708 16.47 -48.84 7.09
N GLY A 709 16.31 -48.10 8.18
CA GLY A 709 17.39 -47.85 9.12
C GLY A 709 16.98 -46.90 10.25
N GLU A 710 17.46 -47.16 11.45
CA GLU A 710 17.19 -46.34 12.64
C GLU A 710 18.23 -45.23 12.81
N GLY A 711 17.85 -44.15 13.49
CA GLY A 711 18.71 -43.04 13.90
C GLY A 711 18.53 -41.76 13.08
N ASP A 712 18.47 -40.64 13.79
CA ASP A 712 18.15 -39.31 13.25
C ASP A 712 19.38 -38.50 12.80
N ARG A 713 20.57 -39.10 12.88
CA ARG A 713 21.83 -38.41 12.59
C ARG A 713 21.99 -38.14 11.09
N VAL A 714 22.26 -36.88 10.74
CA VAL A 714 22.70 -36.49 9.39
C VAL A 714 24.12 -37.00 9.14
N VAL A 715 24.33 -37.67 8.01
CA VAL A 715 25.63 -38.18 7.58
C VAL A 715 25.93 -37.63 6.20
N GLU A 716 26.96 -36.80 6.12
CA GLU A 716 27.46 -36.27 4.86
C GLU A 716 28.58 -37.16 4.32
N HIS A 717 28.36 -37.72 3.14
CA HIS A 717 29.36 -38.56 2.48
C HIS A 717 30.25 -37.72 1.53
N ARG A 718 29.76 -36.57 1.07
CA ARG A 718 30.51 -35.62 0.23
C ARG A 718 29.93 -34.20 0.34
N ARG A 719 30.79 -33.20 0.59
CA ARG A 719 30.46 -31.75 0.58
C ARG A 719 30.87 -31.05 -0.72
N PRO A 720 30.19 -29.96 -1.11
CA PRO A 720 30.69 -29.06 -2.13
C PRO A 720 32.01 -28.41 -1.68
N ARG A 721 32.90 -28.12 -2.63
CA ARG A 721 34.10 -27.32 -2.35
C ARG A 721 33.65 -25.89 -2.05
N ARG A 722 33.71 -25.47 -0.78
CA ARG A 722 33.55 -24.04 -0.40
C ARG A 722 34.49 -23.19 -1.25
N THR A 723 33.94 -22.42 -2.18
CA THR A 723 34.64 -21.31 -2.84
C THR A 723 34.84 -20.22 -1.78
N THR A 724 36.03 -20.18 -1.19
CA THR A 724 36.44 -19.03 -0.39
C THR A 724 36.57 -17.81 -1.29
N GLY A 725 35.65 -16.86 -1.13
CA GLY A 725 35.84 -15.44 -1.45
C GLY A 725 35.66 -15.04 -2.91
N ALA A 726 34.50 -14.49 -3.23
CA ALA A 726 34.41 -13.25 -4.02
C ALA A 726 33.05 -12.61 -3.74
N SER A 727 33.08 -11.38 -3.25
CA SER A 727 31.96 -10.46 -3.37
C SER A 727 31.59 -10.31 -4.86
N ALA A 728 30.34 -10.56 -5.19
CA ALA A 728 29.65 -10.04 -6.36
C ALA A 728 28.23 -9.71 -5.86
N GLY A 729 27.68 -8.49 -5.87
CA GLY A 729 28.04 -7.32 -6.65
C GLY A 729 27.33 -7.34 -8.01
N GLY A 730 26.04 -6.96 -8.03
CA GLY A 730 25.20 -6.75 -9.23
C GLY A 730 24.50 -8.04 -9.70
N ALA A 731 23.21 -8.05 -10.06
CA ALA A 731 22.32 -6.98 -10.53
C ALA A 731 20.88 -7.21 -10.06
#